data_AF-A0A812S2E9-F1
#
_entry.id   AF-A0A812S2E9-F1
#
_cell.length_a   1.000
_cell.length_b   1.000
_cell.length_c   1.000
_cell.angle_alpha   90.00
_cell.angle_beta   90.00
_cell.angle_gamma   90.00
#
_symmetry.space_group_name_H-M   'P 1'
#
loop_
_entity.id
_entity.type
_entity.pdbx_description
1 polymer ?
#
loop_
_entity_poly.entity_id
_entity_poly.type
_entity_poly.pdbx_seq_one_letter_code
_entity_poly.pdbx_strand_id
1 'polypeptide(L)'
;MASTGGMYKEFIRCRHFRAAEVEHVRRLSPLVAACAWTQEMVFDTYHIFDPYDDGRTGVVRTVAVSLAGRSSYATLLQRPSSLQQSQLKAVTLMKKYNTDNKGGIDIHEMILASWLLPVVRLSDAKGMFGEDGGEDAYRVFVLGPSNRVRARLASVGSELKVVKLRAEVASAIVDYLTLVASKNLTKVGWVTGRLVSGELPLEFTADVFYELYKAKTDSNNMSPIDVGSLIINYTLHENPAQVIAAVDLIADPAFFAGEGFDITIADETVSQVVSWIEMSDWGKAALLKLAKVKPSNGQTFAEAYDEEVKAREVKYSTANGLGSPEANSYHTQAAQTLRNVLLGGPAASSGSNDPEAAQASGSAQPAKPQTLKFAAELSVNVSQSVKDFNEQCYQYSGSSSNPLDSTCNSINGMIKKTQSFLTLMNNYAGPGGPEFIEKQADDFINGSLQDMVLLSGELIDEGIASVQCSAGNAAACKLIRDTDYTMHLSGATTFLTDTMKDLQSSLPQVIKALTTAKKEVSTISGVINSISQMLGLKAPPLMDQMGMIYKIVWIAYFVFFFLFSATMLFYGFWANGWFGGPQADLPESEYQPPQTFVERIRTCCGSCLACCRSCTSGHLCFWSMLLLAQVIVLLMFIISLVICLITGIQAFFGAGCSKIYLIGDAEVCSAVLGIFKVFLKTFGFEEPIEDTCFQKNLLTCKIIRDSVFHTAIFVIIGALLASVFSFQMLLDSAIKHERARCARIWEEEGLDKKSRLVHPRLPSQPKSGS
;
A
#
# COMPACT_ATOMS: atom_id res chain seq x y z
N MET A 1 10.15 50.87 29.73
CA MET A 1 10.70 49.91 30.70
C MET A 1 11.54 48.90 29.91
N ALA A 2 12.73 49.27 29.44
CA ALA A 2 14.01 49.37 30.14
C ALA A 2 14.67 48.01 30.44
N SER A 3 15.68 47.70 29.61
CA SER A 3 16.87 46.87 29.88
C SER A 3 16.73 45.36 29.97
N THR A 4 17.23 44.64 28.95
CA THR A 4 18.13 43.48 29.09
C THR A 4 18.77 43.17 27.74
N GLY A 5 19.80 43.94 27.40
CA GLY A 5 20.79 43.57 26.39
C GLY A 5 22.13 43.36 27.10
N GLY A 6 22.70 42.16 26.97
CA GLY A 6 24.10 41.87 27.29
C GLY A 6 24.35 40.96 28.48
N MET A 7 24.52 39.65 28.23
CA MET A 7 25.36 38.77 29.04
C MET A 7 25.68 37.47 28.29
N TYR A 8 26.68 37.52 27.40
CA TYR A 8 27.39 36.33 26.90
C TYR A 8 28.87 36.67 26.79
N LYS A 9 29.52 36.85 27.95
CA LYS A 9 30.98 36.87 28.12
C LYS A 9 31.29 36.91 29.62
N GLU A 10 31.30 35.75 30.25
CA GLU A 10 32.14 35.37 31.41
C GLU A 10 31.56 34.08 32.00
N PHE A 11 32.04 32.93 31.55
CA PHE A 11 31.95 31.68 32.31
C PHE A 11 33.23 30.90 32.02
N ILE A 12 34.25 31.11 32.86
CA ILE A 12 35.20 30.14 33.42
C ILE A 12 36.02 30.93 34.44
N ARG A 13 35.57 30.93 35.69
CA ARG A 13 36.41 31.19 36.85
C ARG A 13 35.96 30.21 37.93
N CYS A 14 36.76 29.17 38.17
CA CYS A 14 36.56 28.24 39.27
C CYS A 14 36.63 29.02 40.59
N ARG A 15 35.48 29.42 41.13
CA ARG A 15 35.37 30.06 42.45
C ARG A 15 34.57 29.16 43.38
N HIS A 16 35.21 28.84 44.51
CA HIS A 16 34.70 28.24 45.75
C HIS A 16 33.29 27.62 45.72
N PHE A 17 33.23 26.30 45.62
CA PHE A 17 32.14 25.52 46.20
C PHE A 17 32.51 25.19 47.66
N ARG A 18 31.86 25.85 48.63
CA ARG A 18 31.87 25.42 50.03
C ARG A 18 31.08 24.13 50.16
N ALA A 19 31.62 23.19 50.92
CA ALA A 19 31.11 21.83 51.13
C ALA A 19 29.81 21.71 51.95
N ALA A 20 28.97 22.75 52.03
CA ALA A 20 27.81 22.78 52.95
C ALA A 20 26.43 22.53 52.30
N GLU A 21 26.30 22.52 50.97
CA GLU A 21 24.98 22.37 50.31
C GLU A 21 24.78 21.05 49.53
N VAL A 22 25.75 20.12 49.57
CA VAL A 22 25.67 18.83 48.84
C VAL A 22 24.94 17.73 49.63
N GLU A 23 24.56 17.99 50.90
CA GLU A 23 23.86 17.00 51.72
C GLU A 23 22.37 16.84 51.33
N HIS A 24 21.74 17.82 50.66
CA HIS A 24 20.29 17.79 50.43
C HIS A 24 19.83 17.09 49.14
N VAL A 25 20.73 16.90 48.16
CA VAL A 25 20.41 16.26 46.86
C VAL A 25 20.71 14.75 46.87
N ARG A 26 21.37 14.23 47.92
CA ARG A 26 21.73 12.81 48.03
C ARG A 26 20.60 11.86 48.47
N ARG A 27 19.38 12.37 48.72
CA ARG A 27 18.25 11.58 49.27
C ARG A 27 17.07 11.37 48.32
N LEU A 28 17.24 11.56 47.01
CA LEU A 28 16.21 11.14 46.04
C LEU A 28 16.69 9.87 45.32
N SER A 29 15.90 8.80 45.46
CA SER A 29 16.18 7.51 44.84
C SER A 29 16.09 7.62 43.30
N PRO A 30 16.90 6.87 42.54
CA PRO A 30 16.94 6.93 41.08
C PRO A 30 15.63 6.48 40.40
N LEU A 31 14.69 5.87 41.14
CA LEU A 31 13.38 5.43 40.63
C LEU A 31 12.39 6.58 40.41
N VAL A 32 12.52 7.71 41.13
CA VAL A 32 11.57 8.83 41.03
C VAL A 32 11.89 9.73 39.83
N ALA A 33 13.16 9.84 39.43
CA ALA A 33 13.57 10.64 38.28
C ALA A 33 13.19 10.00 36.93
N ALA A 34 13.06 8.67 36.88
CA ALA A 34 12.69 7.95 35.65
C ALA A 34 11.19 8.09 35.30
N CYS A 35 10.30 8.23 36.29
CA CYS A 35 8.86 8.39 36.04
C CYS A 35 8.45 9.83 35.67
N ALA A 36 9.24 10.84 36.02
CA ALA A 36 8.92 12.24 35.73
C ALA A 36 9.13 12.64 34.25
N TRP A 37 9.90 11.86 33.49
CA TRP A 37 10.21 12.15 32.09
C TRP A 37 9.18 11.61 31.07
N THR A 38 8.22 10.80 31.51
CA THR A 38 7.21 10.19 30.62
C THR A 38 5.91 10.98 30.50
N GLN A 39 5.78 12.17 31.11
CA GLN A 39 4.50 12.89 31.21
C GLN A 39 4.40 14.21 30.41
N GLU A 40 5.44 14.64 29.71
CA GLU A 40 5.40 15.79 28.79
C GLU A 40 5.70 15.37 27.34
N MET A 41 4.73 14.71 26.72
CA MET A 41 4.56 14.74 25.27
C MET A 41 3.07 14.97 24.98
N VAL A 42 2.67 16.23 25.05
CA VAL A 42 1.40 16.71 24.51
C VAL A 42 1.72 17.53 23.26
N PHE A 43 0.98 17.22 22.19
CA PHE A 43 1.00 17.85 20.88
C PHE A 43 0.97 19.38 20.97
N ASP A 44 1.92 20.05 20.33
CA ASP A 44 1.72 21.43 19.88
C ASP A 44 1.68 21.49 18.36
N THR A 45 0.56 22.02 17.91
CA THR A 45 0.10 22.15 16.53
C THR A 45 0.39 23.57 16.09
N TYR A 46 0.95 23.76 14.90
CA TYR A 46 1.24 25.08 14.35
C TYR A 46 -0.04 25.87 14.05
N HIS A 47 -0.12 27.11 14.54
CA HIS A 47 -0.98 28.16 13.97
C HIS A 47 -0.10 29.31 13.49
N ILE A 48 -0.05 29.50 12.18
CA ILE A 48 0.48 30.70 11.53
C ILE A 48 -0.66 31.72 11.48
N PHE A 49 -0.49 32.84 12.15
CA PHE A 49 -1.30 34.04 11.98
C PHE A 49 -0.53 35.02 11.09
N ASP A 50 -1.14 35.37 9.96
CA ASP A 50 -0.69 36.38 9.01
C ASP A 50 -1.46 37.69 9.29
N PRO A 51 -0.82 38.87 9.40
CA PRO A 51 -1.52 40.13 9.36
C PRO A 51 -1.21 40.93 8.09
N TYR A 52 -2.31 41.37 7.46
CA TYR A 52 -2.47 42.55 6.59
C TYR A 52 -2.21 42.41 5.08
N ASP A 53 -3.34 42.32 4.37
CA ASP A 53 -3.56 42.86 3.02
C ASP A 53 -4.23 44.24 3.15
N ASP A 54 -3.70 45.25 2.45
CA ASP A 54 -4.53 46.34 1.93
C ASP A 54 -3.83 46.93 0.68
N GLY A 55 -4.52 46.83 -0.45
CA GLY A 55 -3.94 47.00 -1.77
C GLY A 55 -3.85 48.44 -2.28
N ARG A 56 -3.10 48.61 -3.38
CA ARG A 56 -3.53 49.23 -4.66
C ARG A 56 -2.34 49.56 -5.58
N THR A 57 -2.51 49.14 -6.84
CA THR A 57 -2.14 49.82 -8.11
C THR A 57 -0.68 50.24 -8.40
N GLY A 58 -0.16 49.73 -9.52
CA GLY A 58 0.52 50.59 -10.52
C GLY A 58 1.97 50.25 -10.91
N VAL A 59 2.12 49.62 -12.09
CA VAL A 59 3.00 50.05 -13.22
C VAL A 59 4.53 50.24 -12.99
N VAL A 60 5.29 49.44 -13.77
CA VAL A 60 6.64 49.65 -14.39
C VAL A 60 7.93 49.31 -13.60
N ARG A 61 8.72 48.46 -14.27
CA ARG A 61 10.17 48.15 -14.24
C ARG A 61 11.05 49.03 -13.32
N THR A 62 12.07 48.42 -12.69
CA THR A 62 13.50 48.52 -13.10
C THR A 62 14.40 47.68 -12.16
N VAL A 63 15.40 47.06 -12.76
CA VAL A 63 16.55 46.35 -12.16
C VAL A 63 17.41 47.29 -11.31
N ALA A 64 17.80 46.87 -10.10
CA ALA A 64 19.02 47.35 -9.44
C ALA A 64 19.49 46.34 -8.37
N VAL A 65 20.45 45.50 -8.75
CA VAL A 65 21.32 44.80 -7.79
C VAL A 65 22.36 45.80 -7.31
N SER A 66 22.33 46.12 -6.01
CA SER A 66 23.38 46.91 -5.36
C SER A 66 24.44 46.00 -4.76
N LEU A 67 25.64 46.11 -5.34
CA LEU A 67 26.91 45.62 -4.82
C LEU A 67 27.51 46.67 -3.87
N ALA A 68 27.83 46.25 -2.64
CA ALA A 68 28.89 46.82 -1.80
C ALA A 68 29.24 45.77 -0.74
N GLY A 69 30.47 45.30 -0.56
CA GLY A 69 31.73 45.56 -1.24
C GLY A 69 32.83 44.68 -0.61
N ARG A 70 33.85 44.38 -1.43
CA ARG A 70 35.32 44.29 -1.18
C ARG A 70 35.81 43.80 0.20
N SER A 71 36.81 42.93 0.36
CA SER A 71 38.11 42.67 -0.31
C SER A 71 38.73 41.48 0.48
N SER A 72 39.48 40.49 -0.01
CA SER A 72 40.66 40.48 -0.88
C SER A 72 40.92 39.02 -1.30
N TYR A 73 41.18 38.78 -2.58
CA TYR A 73 41.87 37.57 -3.06
C TYR A 73 43.11 38.02 -3.81
N ALA A 74 44.26 37.45 -3.46
CA ALA A 74 45.41 37.35 -4.35
C ALA A 74 46.21 36.07 -4.02
N THR A 75 46.13 35.14 -4.98
CA THR A 75 47.20 34.25 -5.44
C THR A 75 47.70 33.12 -4.52
N LEU A 76 47.23 31.89 -4.77
CA LEU A 76 48.07 30.68 -4.77
C LEU A 76 47.43 29.56 -5.62
N LEU A 77 48.06 29.29 -6.76
CA LEU A 77 47.76 28.16 -7.64
C LEU A 77 48.32 26.85 -7.06
N GLN A 78 47.49 25.80 -7.18
CA GLN A 78 47.82 24.38 -7.40
C GLN A 78 48.51 23.55 -6.29
N ARG A 79 47.70 22.70 -5.64
CA ARG A 79 47.90 21.23 -5.59
C ARG A 79 46.52 20.54 -5.51
N PRO A 80 46.21 19.51 -6.33
CA PRO A 80 44.98 18.74 -6.13
C PRO A 80 45.10 17.94 -4.83
N SER A 81 44.02 17.96 -4.03
CA SER A 81 43.93 17.20 -2.79
C SER A 81 43.98 15.68 -3.07
N SER A 82 44.44 14.90 -2.09
CA SER A 82 44.53 13.43 -2.13
C SER A 82 43.21 12.73 -2.54
N LEU A 83 42.09 13.43 -2.35
CA LEU A 83 40.76 13.01 -2.76
C LEU A 83 40.59 12.99 -4.29
N GLN A 84 41.12 13.99 -5.00
CA GLN A 84 41.04 14.07 -6.46
C GLN A 84 41.95 13.04 -7.15
N GLN A 85 43.10 12.71 -6.58
CA GLN A 85 43.94 11.61 -7.08
C GLN A 85 43.28 10.23 -6.88
N SER A 86 42.51 10.07 -5.80
CA SER A 86 41.76 8.83 -5.53
C SER A 86 40.57 8.68 -6.49
N GLN A 87 39.87 9.78 -6.79
CA GLN A 87 38.80 9.82 -7.78
C GLN A 87 39.30 9.56 -9.21
N LEU A 88 40.44 10.15 -9.60
CA LEU A 88 41.02 9.93 -10.91
C LEU A 88 41.51 8.47 -11.09
N LYS A 89 42.06 7.86 -10.03
CA LYS A 89 42.42 6.42 -10.03
C LYS A 89 41.20 5.52 -10.18
N ALA A 90 40.09 5.81 -9.50
CA ALA A 90 38.84 5.03 -9.62
C ALA A 90 38.22 5.10 -11.02
N VAL A 91 38.21 6.29 -11.63
CA VAL A 91 37.74 6.48 -13.02
C VAL A 91 38.64 5.77 -14.03
N THR A 92 39.96 5.78 -13.81
CA THR A 92 40.92 5.09 -14.69
C THR A 92 40.80 3.56 -14.57
N LEU A 93 40.52 3.04 -13.37
CA LEU A 93 40.25 1.62 -13.13
C LEU A 93 38.95 1.15 -13.80
N MET A 94 37.88 1.95 -13.74
CA MET A 94 36.62 1.63 -14.43
C MET A 94 36.74 1.66 -15.96
N LYS A 95 37.57 2.57 -16.51
CA LYS A 95 37.83 2.61 -17.96
C LYS A 95 38.64 1.41 -18.45
N LYS A 96 39.52 0.87 -17.60
CA LYS A 96 40.29 -0.36 -17.85
C LYS A 96 39.42 -1.62 -17.72
N TYR A 97 38.44 -1.62 -16.81
CA TYR A 97 37.47 -2.71 -16.65
C TYR A 97 36.58 -2.91 -17.88
N ASN A 98 36.15 -1.82 -18.53
CA ASN A 98 35.28 -1.90 -19.71
C ASN A 98 36.02 -2.35 -20.98
N THR A 99 37.35 -2.51 -20.93
CA THR A 99 38.18 -2.90 -22.09
C THR A 99 38.70 -4.33 -22.00
N ASP A 100 38.88 -4.91 -20.81
CA ASP A 100 39.42 -6.27 -20.64
C ASP A 100 38.34 -7.24 -20.12
N ASN A 101 37.54 -7.76 -21.05
CA ASN A 101 36.40 -8.63 -20.77
C ASN A 101 36.79 -10.10 -20.51
N LYS A 102 37.76 -10.36 -19.61
CA LYS A 102 38.13 -11.73 -19.16
C LYS A 102 38.75 -11.74 -17.75
N GLY A 103 37.96 -12.14 -16.75
CA GLY A 103 38.47 -12.57 -15.44
C GLY A 103 37.46 -12.40 -14.31
N GLY A 104 37.08 -13.50 -13.65
CA GLY A 104 36.14 -13.51 -12.52
C GLY A 104 36.66 -12.71 -11.32
N ILE A 105 35.76 -12.03 -10.62
CA ILE A 105 36.08 -11.17 -9.48
C ILE A 105 35.70 -11.84 -8.15
N ASP A 106 36.61 -11.69 -7.20
CA ASP A 106 36.54 -12.06 -5.79
C ASP A 106 35.55 -11.17 -5.02
N ILE A 107 34.74 -11.81 -4.15
CA ILE A 107 33.62 -11.23 -3.39
C ILE A 107 34.01 -10.00 -2.56
N HIS A 108 35.28 -9.88 -2.17
CA HIS A 108 35.77 -8.76 -1.37
C HIS A 108 35.81 -7.40 -2.11
N GLU A 109 36.03 -7.38 -3.43
CA GLU A 109 36.04 -6.11 -4.19
C GLU A 109 34.63 -5.60 -4.51
N MET A 110 33.65 -6.52 -4.63
CA MET A 110 32.25 -6.17 -4.88
C MET A 110 31.60 -5.48 -3.66
N ILE A 111 32.01 -5.87 -2.46
CA ILE A 111 31.55 -5.24 -1.21
C ILE A 111 32.11 -3.82 -1.08
N LEU A 112 33.36 -3.57 -1.47
CA LEU A 112 33.96 -2.22 -1.42
C LEU A 112 33.33 -1.26 -2.45
N ALA A 113 32.97 -1.74 -3.64
CA ALA A 113 32.29 -0.93 -4.66
C ALA A 113 30.85 -0.54 -4.23
N SER A 114 30.13 -1.42 -3.53
CA SER A 114 28.77 -1.19 -3.04
C SER A 114 28.66 -0.03 -2.04
N TRP A 115 29.72 0.29 -1.30
CA TRP A 115 29.71 1.36 -0.30
C TRP A 115 30.00 2.76 -0.87
N LEU A 116 30.59 2.86 -2.07
CA LEU A 116 30.97 4.15 -2.69
C LEU A 116 29.97 4.68 -3.73
N LEU A 117 29.02 3.85 -4.15
CA LEU A 117 28.04 4.15 -5.21
C LEU A 117 26.97 5.22 -4.92
N PRO A 118 26.57 5.56 -3.67
CA PRO A 118 25.48 6.53 -3.47
C PRO A 118 25.84 7.98 -3.80
N VAL A 119 27.12 8.35 -3.91
CA VAL A 119 27.56 9.76 -4.01
C VAL A 119 27.77 10.23 -5.46
N VAL A 120 27.95 9.31 -6.42
CA VAL A 120 28.40 9.65 -7.79
C VAL A 120 27.24 10.00 -8.75
N ARG A 121 26.00 9.61 -8.46
CA ARG A 121 24.88 9.83 -9.42
C ARG A 121 24.22 11.22 -9.37
N LEU A 122 24.69 12.14 -8.52
CA LEU A 122 24.05 13.45 -8.32
C LEU A 122 24.66 14.60 -9.15
N SER A 123 25.85 14.46 -9.76
CA SER A 123 26.48 15.58 -10.49
C SER A 123 26.10 15.71 -11.96
N ASP A 124 25.64 14.64 -12.62
CA ASP A 124 25.56 14.63 -14.09
C ASP A 124 24.15 14.90 -14.66
N ALA A 125 23.14 15.11 -13.82
CA ALA A 125 21.76 15.36 -14.26
C ALA A 125 21.38 16.86 -14.36
N LYS A 126 22.32 17.79 -14.13
CA LYS A 126 22.02 19.23 -14.04
C LYS A 126 22.16 20.02 -15.36
N GLY A 127 22.33 19.33 -16.49
CA GLY A 127 22.73 19.95 -17.77
C GLY A 127 21.69 20.02 -18.89
N MET A 128 20.44 19.59 -18.71
CA MET A 128 19.49 19.48 -19.84
C MET A 128 18.09 20.09 -19.66
N PHE A 129 17.72 20.65 -18.51
CA PHE A 129 16.40 21.28 -18.36
C PHE A 129 16.51 22.60 -17.61
N GLY A 130 15.86 23.62 -18.17
CA GLY A 130 15.99 25.02 -17.79
C GLY A 130 15.60 25.28 -16.33
N GLU A 131 16.26 26.28 -15.76
CA GLU A 131 15.89 26.94 -14.51
C GLU A 131 14.51 27.57 -14.69
N ASP A 132 13.49 26.96 -14.08
CA ASP A 132 12.36 27.61 -13.42
C ASP A 132 11.21 26.59 -13.25
N GLY A 133 11.11 26.00 -12.06
CA GLY A 133 10.04 25.07 -11.70
C GLY A 133 10.39 24.31 -10.42
N GLY A 134 9.60 24.53 -9.37
CA GLY A 134 9.86 24.08 -8.01
C GLY A 134 10.04 22.57 -7.85
N GLU A 135 10.78 22.23 -6.79
CA GLU A 135 11.02 20.87 -6.31
C GLU A 135 9.71 20.18 -5.92
N ASP A 136 9.18 19.35 -6.81
CA ASP A 136 8.40 18.17 -6.45
C ASP A 136 8.99 16.96 -7.19
N ALA A 137 10.01 16.36 -6.58
CA ALA A 137 10.67 15.18 -7.09
C ALA A 137 9.75 13.96 -6.96
N TYR A 138 8.99 13.67 -8.02
CA TYR A 138 8.38 12.36 -8.24
C TYR A 138 9.48 11.28 -8.33
N ARG A 139 9.85 10.69 -7.19
CA ARG A 139 10.43 9.35 -7.17
C ARG A 139 9.33 8.38 -7.58
N VAL A 140 9.27 8.07 -8.87
CA VAL A 140 8.56 6.89 -9.36
C VAL A 140 9.30 5.67 -8.81
N PHE A 141 8.92 5.25 -7.60
CA PHE A 141 9.09 3.87 -7.20
C PHE A 141 8.32 3.04 -8.25
N VAL A 142 9.05 2.34 -9.11
CA VAL A 142 8.48 1.26 -9.91
C VAL A 142 8.19 0.11 -8.94
N LEU A 143 7.18 0.31 -8.08
CA LEU A 143 6.47 -0.81 -7.48
C LEU A 143 5.88 -1.56 -8.67
N GLY A 144 6.41 -2.76 -8.93
CA GLY A 144 5.85 -3.66 -9.93
C GLY A 144 4.33 -3.70 -9.78
N PRO A 145 3.56 -3.68 -10.88
CA PRO A 145 2.12 -3.58 -10.81
C PRO A 145 1.58 -4.63 -9.84
N SER A 146 0.72 -4.19 -8.92
CA SER A 146 0.08 -5.08 -7.95
C SER A 146 -0.51 -6.28 -8.71
N ASN A 147 -0.33 -7.48 -8.15
CA ASN A 147 -0.91 -8.72 -8.67
C ASN A 147 -2.40 -8.56 -9.05
N ARG A 148 -3.13 -7.66 -8.37
CA ARG A 148 -4.52 -7.31 -8.65
C ARG A 148 -4.73 -6.67 -10.03
N VAL A 149 -3.87 -5.71 -10.42
CA VAL A 149 -3.95 -5.03 -11.72
C VAL A 149 -3.70 -6.04 -12.84
N ARG A 150 -2.71 -6.90 -12.67
CA ARG A 150 -2.38 -7.97 -13.62
C ARG A 150 -3.55 -8.95 -13.81
N ALA A 151 -4.15 -9.43 -12.72
CA ALA A 151 -5.28 -10.35 -12.78
C ALA A 151 -6.51 -9.71 -13.45
N ARG A 152 -6.82 -8.46 -13.12
CA ARG A 152 -7.87 -7.68 -13.78
C ARG A 152 -7.59 -7.50 -15.28
N LEU A 153 -6.37 -7.13 -15.65
CA LEU A 153 -5.97 -6.93 -17.04
C LEU A 153 -6.10 -8.24 -17.85
N ALA A 154 -5.77 -9.39 -17.25
CA ALA A 154 -5.99 -10.70 -17.86
C ALA A 154 -7.48 -11.04 -18.04
N SER A 155 -8.33 -10.70 -17.06
CA SER A 155 -9.79 -10.85 -17.15
C SER A 155 -10.35 -10.05 -18.33
N VAL A 156 -9.99 -8.77 -18.41
CA VAL A 156 -10.42 -7.86 -19.49
C VAL A 156 -9.97 -8.39 -20.85
N GLY A 157 -8.75 -8.91 -20.97
CA GLY A 157 -8.27 -9.53 -22.21
C GLY A 157 -9.08 -10.77 -22.62
N SER A 158 -9.54 -11.56 -21.65
CA SER A 158 -10.39 -12.73 -21.92
C SER A 158 -11.83 -12.34 -22.27
N GLU A 159 -12.36 -11.30 -21.64
CA GLU A 159 -13.70 -10.76 -21.89
C GLU A 159 -13.77 -10.18 -23.31
N LEU A 160 -12.80 -9.31 -23.69
CA LEU A 160 -12.68 -8.72 -25.04
C LEU A 160 -12.65 -9.76 -26.18
N LYS A 161 -12.26 -11.00 -25.88
CA LYS A 161 -12.23 -12.10 -26.86
C LYS A 161 -13.59 -12.78 -27.06
N VAL A 162 -14.47 -12.70 -26.06
CA VAL A 162 -15.74 -13.45 -26.02
C VAL A 162 -16.94 -12.54 -26.31
N VAL A 163 -16.90 -11.28 -25.87
CA VAL A 163 -18.01 -10.33 -26.00
C VAL A 163 -18.34 -10.06 -27.47
N LYS A 164 -19.64 -9.98 -27.76
CA LYS A 164 -20.15 -9.72 -29.12
C LYS A 164 -21.07 -8.50 -29.19
N LEU A 165 -21.59 -8.07 -28.05
CA LEU A 165 -22.47 -6.92 -27.95
C LEU A 165 -21.65 -5.63 -27.85
N ARG A 166 -22.15 -4.56 -28.46
CA ARG A 166 -21.42 -3.28 -28.53
C ARG A 166 -21.17 -2.68 -27.14
N ALA A 167 -22.20 -2.66 -26.29
CA ALA A 167 -22.11 -2.15 -24.92
C ALA A 167 -21.11 -2.95 -24.07
N GLU A 168 -21.10 -4.28 -24.17
CA GLU A 168 -20.13 -5.13 -23.46
C GLU A 168 -18.69 -4.85 -23.89
N VAL A 169 -18.46 -4.64 -25.19
CA VAL A 169 -17.14 -4.25 -25.71
C VAL A 169 -16.74 -2.87 -25.17
N ALA A 170 -17.64 -1.90 -25.17
CA ALA A 170 -17.38 -0.56 -24.64
C ALA A 170 -16.99 -0.61 -23.16
N SER A 171 -17.75 -1.35 -22.35
CA SER A 171 -17.49 -1.55 -20.92
C SER A 171 -16.11 -2.20 -20.67
N ALA A 172 -15.77 -3.26 -21.41
CA ALA A 172 -14.47 -3.92 -21.31
C ALA A 172 -13.30 -3.00 -21.71
N ILE A 173 -13.50 -2.09 -22.68
CA ILE A 173 -12.51 -1.07 -23.04
C ILE A 173 -12.34 -0.03 -21.94
N VAL A 174 -13.42 0.41 -21.31
CA VAL A 174 -13.35 1.35 -20.17
C VAL A 174 -12.63 0.73 -18.98
N ASP A 175 -12.88 -0.55 -18.69
CA ASP A 175 -12.14 -1.32 -17.69
C ASP A 175 -10.63 -1.39 -18.03
N TYR A 176 -10.28 -1.62 -19.29
CA TYR A 176 -8.90 -1.56 -19.76
C TYR A 176 -8.28 -0.17 -19.56
N LEU A 177 -8.96 0.90 -20.01
CA LEU A 177 -8.48 2.28 -19.93
C LEU A 177 -8.27 2.70 -18.47
N THR A 178 -9.18 2.31 -17.58
CA THR A 178 -9.08 2.59 -16.14
C THR A 178 -7.84 1.94 -15.52
N LEU A 179 -7.54 0.69 -15.89
CA LEU A 179 -6.34 0.00 -15.39
C LEU A 179 -5.05 0.60 -15.96
N VAL A 180 -5.04 0.93 -17.25
CA VAL A 180 -3.82 1.34 -17.97
C VAL A 180 -3.50 2.82 -17.81
N ALA A 181 -4.49 3.70 -17.62
CA ALA A 181 -4.29 5.13 -17.41
C ALA A 181 -3.35 5.44 -16.24
N SER A 182 -3.39 4.62 -15.18
CA SER A 182 -2.50 4.79 -14.02
C SER A 182 -1.05 4.36 -14.26
N LYS A 183 -0.72 3.72 -15.39
CA LYS A 183 0.58 3.07 -15.64
C LYS A 183 1.23 3.41 -16.98
N ASN A 184 0.47 3.54 -18.06
CA ASN A 184 1.02 3.70 -19.40
C ASN A 184 0.13 4.58 -20.29
N LEU A 185 0.43 5.87 -20.31
CA LEU A 185 -0.30 6.85 -21.11
C LEU A 185 -0.12 6.66 -22.62
N THR A 186 0.98 6.05 -23.08
CA THR A 186 1.19 5.76 -24.51
C THR A 186 0.17 4.74 -25.02
N LYS A 187 -0.15 3.71 -24.21
CA LYS A 187 -1.18 2.72 -24.55
C LYS A 187 -2.59 3.32 -24.51
N VAL A 188 -2.82 4.27 -23.61
CA VAL A 188 -4.05 5.06 -23.61
C VAL A 188 -4.17 5.84 -24.92
N GLY A 189 -3.14 6.58 -25.30
CA GLY A 189 -3.11 7.36 -26.55
C GLY A 189 -3.42 6.52 -27.81
N TRP A 190 -2.90 5.29 -27.87
CA TRP A 190 -3.19 4.38 -28.97
C TRP A 190 -4.68 3.97 -29.04
N VAL A 191 -5.29 3.62 -27.90
CA VAL A 191 -6.71 3.26 -27.85
C VAL A 191 -7.58 4.47 -28.18
N THR A 192 -7.29 5.63 -27.58
CA THR A 192 -8.06 6.86 -27.81
C THR A 192 -7.96 7.34 -29.25
N GLY A 193 -6.78 7.26 -29.88
CA GLY A 193 -6.61 7.58 -31.30
C GLY A 193 -7.45 6.68 -32.20
N ARG A 194 -7.55 5.38 -31.90
CA ARG A 194 -8.43 4.47 -32.65
C ARG A 194 -9.91 4.79 -32.45
N LEU A 195 -10.34 5.13 -31.23
CA LEU A 195 -11.72 5.53 -30.91
C LEU A 195 -12.21 6.73 -31.74
N VAL A 196 -11.32 7.66 -32.10
CA VAL A 196 -11.69 8.87 -32.86
C VAL A 196 -11.12 8.95 -34.28
N SER A 197 -10.47 7.89 -34.75
CA SER A 197 -9.89 7.80 -36.10
C SER A 197 -10.92 7.83 -37.24
N GLY A 198 -12.21 7.59 -36.93
CA GLY A 198 -13.26 7.36 -37.91
C GLY A 198 -13.30 5.93 -38.47
N GLU A 199 -12.36 5.05 -38.09
CA GLU A 199 -12.40 3.62 -38.42
C GLU A 199 -13.48 2.88 -37.61
N LEU A 200 -13.74 3.37 -36.40
CA LEU A 200 -14.76 2.84 -35.51
C LEU A 200 -16.09 3.58 -35.68
N PRO A 201 -17.22 2.90 -35.51
CA PRO A 201 -18.53 3.51 -35.62
C PRO A 201 -18.71 4.62 -34.58
N LEU A 202 -19.30 5.74 -34.97
CA LEU A 202 -19.53 6.88 -34.08
C LEU A 202 -20.35 6.48 -32.85
N GLU A 203 -21.32 5.61 -33.06
CA GLU A 203 -22.19 5.08 -32.01
C GLU A 203 -21.38 4.31 -30.95
N PHE A 204 -20.33 3.60 -31.36
CA PHE A 204 -19.46 2.90 -30.41
C PHE A 204 -18.62 3.86 -29.58
N THR A 205 -18.13 4.95 -30.17
CA THR A 205 -17.40 5.98 -29.42
C THR A 205 -18.31 6.66 -28.40
N ALA A 206 -19.59 6.88 -28.75
CA ALA A 206 -20.60 7.37 -27.83
C ALA A 206 -20.82 6.40 -26.64
N ASP A 207 -20.95 5.10 -26.90
CA ASP A 207 -21.09 4.09 -25.85
C ASP A 207 -19.90 4.06 -24.88
N VAL A 208 -18.67 4.24 -25.40
CA VAL A 208 -17.46 4.31 -24.56
C VAL A 208 -17.48 5.54 -23.66
N PHE A 209 -17.98 6.68 -24.14
CA PHE A 209 -18.12 7.88 -23.31
C PHE A 209 -19.18 7.72 -22.22
N TYR A 210 -20.30 7.06 -22.54
CA TYR A 210 -21.30 6.68 -21.54
C TYR A 210 -20.73 5.73 -20.47
N GLU A 211 -19.99 4.69 -20.87
CA GLU A 211 -19.37 3.77 -19.91
C GLU A 211 -18.28 4.45 -19.05
N LEU A 212 -17.58 5.47 -19.58
CA LEU A 212 -16.67 6.31 -18.77
C LEU A 212 -17.44 7.11 -17.71
N TYR A 213 -18.60 7.66 -18.06
CA TYR A 213 -19.49 8.34 -17.11
C TYR A 213 -19.93 7.39 -16.00
N LYS A 214 -20.43 6.20 -16.39
CA LYS A 214 -20.86 5.16 -15.45
C LYS A 214 -19.74 4.71 -14.52
N ALA A 215 -18.52 4.54 -15.04
CA ALA A 215 -17.36 4.19 -14.22
C ALA A 215 -17.00 5.32 -13.23
N LYS A 216 -17.26 6.59 -13.57
CA LYS A 216 -17.00 7.73 -12.68
C LYS A 216 -18.03 7.84 -11.55
N THR A 217 -19.29 7.51 -11.82
CA THR A 217 -20.39 7.56 -10.85
C THR A 217 -20.51 6.31 -9.98
N ASP A 218 -19.90 5.19 -10.38
CA ASP A 218 -19.83 3.99 -9.54
C ASP A 218 -19.05 4.26 -8.24
N SER A 219 -19.77 4.23 -7.12
CA SER A 219 -19.21 4.34 -5.76
C SER A 219 -18.11 3.32 -5.44
N ASN A 220 -18.04 2.21 -6.19
CA ASN A 220 -16.99 1.20 -6.04
C ASN A 220 -15.69 1.53 -6.78
N ASN A 221 -15.69 2.55 -7.65
CA ASN A 221 -14.50 2.97 -8.36
C ASN A 221 -13.56 3.74 -7.41
N MET A 222 -12.54 3.05 -6.92
CA MET A 222 -11.51 3.61 -6.04
C MET A 222 -10.40 4.37 -6.79
N SER A 223 -10.52 4.58 -8.11
CA SER A 223 -9.50 5.33 -8.85
C SER A 223 -9.47 6.79 -8.39
N PRO A 224 -8.35 7.29 -7.85
CA PRO A 224 -8.23 8.69 -7.48
C PRO A 224 -8.15 9.61 -8.71
N ILE A 225 -7.87 9.04 -9.89
CA ILE A 225 -7.75 9.77 -11.15
C ILE A 225 -9.09 9.66 -11.87
N ASP A 226 -9.62 10.81 -12.29
CA ASP A 226 -10.73 10.88 -13.23
C ASP A 226 -10.26 10.43 -14.62
N VAL A 227 -10.51 9.17 -14.94
CA VAL A 227 -10.11 8.57 -16.22
C VAL A 227 -10.88 9.21 -17.36
N GLY A 228 -12.15 9.60 -17.16
CA GLY A 228 -12.97 10.22 -18.20
C GLY A 228 -12.35 11.51 -18.74
N SER A 229 -11.95 12.43 -17.86
CA SER A 229 -11.30 13.68 -18.26
C SER A 229 -9.99 13.45 -19.02
N LEU A 230 -9.18 12.49 -18.57
CA LEU A 230 -7.94 12.11 -19.22
C LEU A 230 -8.19 11.57 -20.64
N ILE A 231 -9.14 10.65 -20.81
CA ILE A 231 -9.47 10.04 -22.10
C ILE A 231 -10.05 11.06 -23.07
N ILE A 232 -10.96 11.94 -22.60
CA ILE A 232 -11.51 13.02 -23.42
C ILE A 232 -10.41 13.98 -23.88
N ASN A 233 -9.45 14.32 -23.02
CA ASN A 233 -8.32 15.17 -23.42
C ASN A 233 -7.48 14.55 -24.55
N TYR A 234 -7.15 13.25 -24.47
CA TYR A 234 -6.42 12.55 -25.53
C TYR A 234 -7.22 12.40 -26.83
N THR A 235 -8.53 12.12 -26.73
CA THR A 235 -9.39 12.01 -27.93
C THR A 235 -9.59 13.36 -28.62
N LEU A 236 -9.73 14.47 -27.86
CA LEU A 236 -9.81 15.83 -28.40
C LEU A 236 -8.52 16.26 -29.12
N HIS A 237 -7.36 15.85 -28.61
CA HIS A 237 -6.07 16.10 -29.26
C HIS A 237 -6.00 15.43 -30.65
N GLU A 238 -6.49 14.19 -30.76
CA GLU A 238 -6.41 13.40 -31.99
C GLU A 238 -7.45 13.84 -33.05
N ASN A 239 -8.72 13.92 -32.68
CA ASN A 239 -9.78 14.32 -33.61
C ASN A 239 -10.98 14.95 -32.88
N PRO A 240 -10.98 16.28 -32.68
CA PRO A 240 -12.03 16.96 -31.93
C PRO A 240 -13.39 16.90 -32.63
N ALA A 241 -13.44 16.80 -33.96
CA ALA A 241 -14.69 16.74 -34.71
C ALA A 241 -15.47 15.45 -34.43
N GLN A 242 -14.76 14.32 -34.29
CA GLN A 242 -15.39 13.03 -33.98
C GLN A 242 -15.87 12.99 -32.52
N VAL A 243 -15.11 13.57 -31.58
CA VAL A 243 -15.52 13.69 -30.17
C VAL A 243 -16.82 14.48 -30.06
N ILE A 244 -16.88 15.63 -30.75
CA ILE A 244 -18.06 16.47 -30.84
C ILE A 244 -19.27 15.69 -31.38
N ALA A 245 -19.09 15.00 -32.52
CA ALA A 245 -20.18 14.24 -33.13
C ALA A 245 -20.67 13.09 -32.22
N ALA A 246 -19.78 12.49 -31.42
CA ALA A 246 -20.15 11.46 -30.45
C ALA A 246 -20.95 12.06 -29.29
N VAL A 247 -20.57 13.24 -28.79
CA VAL A 247 -21.35 13.96 -27.76
C VAL A 247 -22.71 14.41 -28.28
N ASP A 248 -22.78 14.92 -29.51
CA ASP A 248 -24.05 15.25 -30.18
C ASP A 248 -24.97 14.03 -30.26
N LEU A 249 -24.40 12.84 -30.46
CA LEU A 249 -25.14 11.58 -30.55
C LEU A 249 -25.64 11.09 -29.18
N ILE A 250 -24.81 11.18 -28.11
CA ILE A 250 -25.25 10.87 -26.73
C ILE A 250 -26.36 11.83 -26.29
N ALA A 251 -26.31 13.07 -26.77
CA ALA A 251 -27.31 14.10 -26.51
C ALA A 251 -28.64 13.90 -27.28
N ASP A 252 -28.75 12.89 -28.14
CA ASP A 252 -30.00 12.51 -28.81
C ASP A 252 -30.76 11.49 -27.94
N PRO A 253 -31.92 11.85 -27.36
CA PRO A 253 -32.72 10.93 -26.54
C PRO A 253 -33.15 9.67 -27.30
N ALA A 254 -33.32 9.75 -28.63
CA ALA A 254 -33.71 8.61 -29.45
C ALA A 254 -32.56 7.58 -29.56
N PHE A 255 -31.32 8.07 -29.69
CA PHE A 255 -30.14 7.22 -29.65
C PHE A 255 -29.98 6.60 -28.26
N PHE A 256 -30.03 7.42 -27.20
CA PHE A 256 -29.86 7.00 -25.82
C PHE A 256 -30.87 5.89 -25.44
N ALA A 257 -32.14 6.07 -25.81
CA ALA A 257 -33.19 5.07 -25.63
C ALA A 257 -32.98 3.81 -26.48
N GLY A 258 -32.53 3.97 -27.73
CA GLY A 258 -32.28 2.87 -28.67
C GLY A 258 -31.13 1.96 -28.25
N GLU A 259 -30.16 2.49 -27.50
CA GLU A 259 -29.08 1.72 -26.87
C GLU A 259 -29.51 1.02 -25.57
N GLY A 260 -30.73 1.28 -25.09
CA GLY A 260 -31.20 0.78 -23.80
C GLY A 260 -30.56 1.47 -22.60
N PHE A 261 -29.98 2.66 -22.77
CA PHE A 261 -29.50 3.44 -21.65
C PHE A 261 -30.66 4.11 -20.91
N ASP A 262 -30.48 4.37 -19.62
CA ASP A 262 -31.51 5.01 -18.80
C ASP A 262 -31.62 6.50 -19.16
N ILE A 263 -32.70 6.88 -19.85
CA ILE A 263 -32.93 8.25 -20.32
C ILE A 263 -32.82 9.28 -19.18
N THR A 264 -33.15 8.90 -17.93
CA THR A 264 -33.12 9.83 -16.80
C THR A 264 -31.72 10.35 -16.46
N ILE A 265 -30.67 9.61 -16.83
CA ILE A 265 -29.27 10.00 -16.63
C ILE A 265 -28.62 10.57 -17.89
N ALA A 266 -29.37 10.74 -18.98
CA ALA A 266 -28.82 11.25 -20.25
C ALA A 266 -28.27 12.67 -20.08
N ASP A 267 -29.01 13.55 -19.39
CA ASP A 267 -28.58 14.92 -19.11
C ASP A 267 -27.28 14.94 -18.27
N GLU A 268 -27.26 14.20 -17.15
CA GLU A 268 -26.08 14.11 -16.28
C GLU A 268 -24.85 13.57 -17.02
N THR A 269 -25.05 12.55 -17.88
CA THR A 269 -23.99 11.96 -18.71
C THR A 269 -23.40 13.02 -19.65
N VAL A 270 -24.26 13.72 -20.39
CA VAL A 270 -23.83 14.73 -21.36
C VAL A 270 -23.14 15.89 -20.66
N SER A 271 -23.73 16.40 -19.57
CA SER A 271 -23.15 17.47 -18.75
C SER A 271 -21.75 17.10 -18.24
N GLN A 272 -21.58 15.87 -17.74
CA GLN A 272 -20.28 15.37 -17.29
C GLN A 272 -19.26 15.28 -18.43
N VAL A 273 -19.65 14.77 -19.61
CA VAL A 273 -18.74 14.67 -20.77
C VAL A 273 -18.37 16.06 -21.30
N VAL A 274 -19.32 17.01 -21.35
CA VAL A 274 -19.04 18.41 -21.73
C VAL A 274 -18.10 19.07 -20.73
N SER A 275 -18.26 18.82 -19.42
CA SER A 275 -17.34 19.33 -18.40
C SER A 275 -15.91 18.80 -18.60
N TRP A 276 -15.75 17.53 -19.00
CA TRP A 276 -14.45 16.97 -19.35
C TRP A 276 -13.83 17.65 -20.59
N ILE A 277 -14.66 18.02 -21.56
CA ILE A 277 -14.20 18.81 -22.73
C ILE A 277 -13.78 20.21 -22.27
N GLU A 278 -14.55 20.91 -21.42
CA GLU A 278 -14.22 22.24 -20.93
C GLU A 278 -12.89 22.29 -20.15
N MET A 279 -12.58 21.23 -19.39
CA MET A 279 -11.34 21.08 -18.63
C MET A 279 -10.11 20.82 -19.53
N SER A 280 -10.31 20.38 -20.78
CA SER A 280 -9.21 20.15 -21.73
C SER A 280 -8.72 21.46 -22.36
N ASP A 281 -7.40 21.60 -22.47
CA ASP A 281 -6.77 22.73 -23.19
C ASP A 281 -7.23 22.83 -24.65
N TRP A 282 -7.56 21.67 -25.26
CA TRP A 282 -8.02 21.57 -26.65
C TRP A 282 -9.53 21.77 -26.79
N GLY A 283 -10.27 21.59 -25.69
CA GLY A 283 -11.73 21.61 -25.69
C GLY A 283 -12.32 22.98 -25.97
N LYS A 284 -11.70 24.09 -25.53
CA LYS A 284 -12.22 25.45 -25.79
C LYS A 284 -12.35 25.76 -27.28
N ALA A 285 -11.37 25.34 -28.09
CA ALA A 285 -11.42 25.53 -29.54
C ALA A 285 -12.43 24.59 -30.22
N ALA A 286 -12.61 23.38 -29.67
CA ALA A 286 -13.60 22.42 -30.13
C ALA A 286 -15.04 22.90 -29.82
N LEU A 287 -15.29 23.37 -28.60
CA LEU A 287 -16.57 23.91 -28.14
C LEU A 287 -17.02 25.13 -28.96
N LEU A 288 -16.07 25.99 -29.37
CA LEU A 288 -16.36 27.11 -30.26
C LEU A 288 -16.89 26.68 -31.65
N LYS A 289 -16.53 25.48 -32.11
CA LYS A 289 -17.08 24.91 -33.36
C LYS A 289 -18.43 24.23 -33.15
N LEU A 290 -18.68 23.75 -31.94
CA LEU A 290 -19.95 23.16 -31.47
C LEU A 290 -21.07 24.20 -31.29
N ALA A 291 -20.71 25.47 -31.06
CA ALA A 291 -21.62 26.55 -30.71
C ALA A 291 -22.61 26.93 -31.84
N LYS A 292 -23.56 26.04 -32.13
CA LYS A 292 -24.92 26.42 -32.55
C LYS A 292 -25.69 27.01 -31.36
N VAL A 293 -25.34 26.59 -30.14
CA VAL A 293 -25.79 27.19 -28.88
C VAL A 293 -24.74 28.19 -28.41
N LYS A 294 -25.10 29.47 -28.34
CA LYS A 294 -24.28 30.50 -27.71
C LYS A 294 -24.63 30.53 -26.22
N PRO A 295 -23.68 30.30 -25.29
CA PRO A 295 -23.95 30.46 -23.88
C PRO A 295 -24.39 31.90 -23.61
N SER A 296 -25.38 32.07 -22.73
CA SER A 296 -25.78 33.40 -22.25
C SER A 296 -24.67 34.00 -21.38
N ASN A 297 -24.65 35.33 -21.21
CA ASN A 297 -23.59 35.99 -20.44
C ASN A 297 -23.52 35.45 -19.00
N GLY A 298 -22.49 34.66 -18.70
CA GLY A 298 -22.23 34.11 -17.36
C GLY A 298 -22.53 32.61 -17.19
N GLN A 299 -23.12 31.96 -18.21
CA GLN A 299 -23.41 30.53 -18.21
C GLN A 299 -22.22 29.72 -18.76
N THR A 300 -21.93 28.56 -18.19
CA THR A 300 -20.95 27.60 -18.72
C THR A 300 -21.47 26.94 -20.00
N PHE A 301 -20.59 26.34 -20.82
CA PHE A 301 -21.08 25.60 -21.99
C PHE A 301 -21.84 24.35 -21.56
N ALA A 302 -21.43 23.70 -20.46
CA ALA A 302 -22.15 22.58 -19.87
C ALA A 302 -23.61 22.94 -19.54
N GLU A 303 -23.83 24.06 -18.84
CA GLU A 303 -25.19 24.55 -18.50
C GLU A 303 -26.01 24.93 -19.73
N ALA A 304 -25.39 25.53 -20.76
CA ALA A 304 -26.11 25.91 -21.97
C ALA A 304 -26.51 24.69 -22.81
N TYR A 305 -25.70 23.63 -22.77
CA TYR A 305 -25.94 22.39 -23.49
C TYR A 305 -26.98 21.51 -22.78
N ASP A 306 -26.96 21.47 -21.45
CA ASP A 306 -27.99 20.86 -20.60
C ASP A 306 -29.39 21.39 -20.99
N GLU A 307 -29.57 22.72 -21.05
CA GLU A 307 -30.87 23.31 -21.42
C GLU A 307 -31.38 22.84 -22.81
N GLU A 308 -30.47 22.65 -23.77
CA GLU A 308 -30.81 22.10 -25.09
C GLU A 308 -31.20 20.61 -25.02
N VAL A 309 -30.46 19.80 -24.24
CA VAL A 309 -30.76 18.37 -24.04
C VAL A 309 -32.13 18.20 -23.39
N LYS A 310 -32.42 18.95 -22.32
CA LYS A 310 -33.74 18.98 -21.68
C LYS A 310 -34.85 19.35 -22.66
N ALA A 311 -34.61 20.33 -23.53
CA ALA A 311 -35.57 20.71 -24.57
C ALA A 311 -35.79 19.59 -25.62
N ARG A 312 -34.77 18.80 -25.94
CA ARG A 312 -34.88 17.62 -26.83
C ARG A 312 -35.62 16.47 -26.15
N GLU A 313 -35.36 16.23 -24.86
CA GLU A 313 -36.02 15.20 -24.07
C GLU A 313 -37.53 15.46 -23.94
N VAL A 314 -37.94 16.71 -23.68
CA VAL A 314 -39.35 17.10 -23.65
C VAL A 314 -40.02 16.86 -25.00
N LYS A 315 -39.34 17.17 -26.11
CA LYS A 315 -39.87 16.88 -27.46
C LYS A 315 -40.00 15.37 -27.71
N TYR A 316 -39.02 14.59 -27.29
CA TYR A 316 -39.02 13.14 -27.45
C TYR A 316 -40.12 12.46 -26.62
N SER A 317 -40.24 12.81 -25.34
CA SER A 317 -41.30 12.31 -24.45
C SER A 317 -42.71 12.71 -24.94
N THR A 318 -42.86 13.92 -25.48
CA THR A 318 -44.13 14.35 -26.11
C THR A 318 -44.43 13.57 -27.40
N ALA A 319 -43.41 13.27 -28.21
CA ALA A 319 -43.56 12.51 -29.46
C ALA A 319 -43.86 11.02 -29.22
N ASN A 320 -43.26 10.42 -28.19
CA ASN A 320 -43.40 9.00 -27.86
C ASN A 320 -44.49 8.70 -26.81
N GLY A 321 -45.11 9.73 -26.22
CA GLY A 321 -46.30 9.60 -25.37
C GLY A 321 -47.55 9.09 -26.12
N LEU A 322 -47.49 8.97 -27.45
CA LEU A 322 -48.52 8.37 -28.30
C LEU A 322 -48.14 6.94 -28.70
N GLY A 323 -48.30 6.00 -27.76
CA GLY A 323 -48.39 4.57 -28.04
C GLY A 323 -47.06 3.86 -28.31
N SER A 324 -46.65 3.02 -27.36
CA SER A 324 -45.59 2.02 -27.58
C SER A 324 -45.86 1.23 -28.88
N PRO A 325 -44.90 1.21 -29.84
CA PRO A 325 -45.03 0.46 -31.09
C PRO A 325 -45.16 -1.06 -30.92
N GLU A 326 -44.89 -1.60 -29.72
CA GLU A 326 -44.99 -3.03 -29.42
C GLU A 326 -46.44 -3.53 -29.24
N ALA A 327 -47.42 -2.63 -29.21
CA ALA A 327 -48.83 -3.01 -29.22
C ALA A 327 -49.29 -3.52 -30.62
N ASN A 328 -48.56 -3.23 -31.69
CA ASN A 328 -49.04 -3.45 -33.07
C ASN A 328 -48.44 -4.68 -33.78
N SER A 329 -47.50 -5.42 -33.18
CA SER A 329 -46.87 -6.60 -33.81
C SER A 329 -47.69 -7.89 -33.73
N TYR A 330 -48.81 -7.88 -32.99
CA TYR A 330 -49.74 -9.01 -32.88
C TYR A 330 -51.08 -8.64 -33.53
N HIS A 331 -51.17 -8.85 -34.85
CA HIS A 331 -52.30 -8.40 -35.67
C HIS A 331 -53.60 -9.22 -35.50
N THR A 332 -53.55 -10.36 -34.81
CA THR A 332 -54.74 -11.19 -34.60
C THR A 332 -55.09 -11.25 -33.12
N GLN A 333 -56.38 -11.14 -32.82
CA GLN A 333 -56.90 -11.27 -31.45
C GLN A 333 -56.44 -12.59 -30.81
N ALA A 334 -56.35 -13.67 -31.60
CA ALA A 334 -55.81 -14.95 -31.16
C ALA A 334 -54.32 -14.88 -30.76
N ALA A 335 -53.46 -14.13 -31.44
CA ALA A 335 -52.05 -14.00 -31.06
C ALA A 335 -51.86 -13.11 -29.81
N GLN A 336 -52.73 -12.11 -29.64
CA GLN A 336 -52.80 -11.31 -28.42
C GLN A 336 -53.27 -12.17 -27.24
N THR A 337 -54.31 -12.99 -27.43
CA THR A 337 -54.78 -13.95 -26.44
C THR A 337 -53.73 -15.02 -26.13
N LEU A 338 -53.04 -15.58 -27.12
CA LEU A 338 -52.00 -16.60 -26.92
C LEU A 338 -50.78 -16.04 -26.15
N ARG A 339 -50.34 -14.81 -26.47
CA ARG A 339 -49.31 -14.08 -25.70
C ARG A 339 -49.78 -13.86 -24.25
N ASN A 340 -51.01 -13.39 -24.08
CA ASN A 340 -51.57 -13.12 -22.75
C ASN A 340 -51.75 -14.41 -21.94
N VAL A 341 -52.04 -15.54 -22.56
CA VAL A 341 -52.21 -16.83 -21.88
C VAL A 341 -50.86 -17.49 -21.56
N LEU A 342 -49.88 -17.43 -22.47
CA LEU A 342 -48.58 -18.07 -22.27
C LEU A 342 -47.63 -17.26 -21.38
N LEU A 343 -47.81 -15.94 -21.26
CA LEU A 343 -46.92 -15.05 -20.51
C LEU A 343 -47.59 -14.41 -19.28
N GLY A 344 -48.78 -14.86 -18.84
CA GLY A 344 -49.37 -14.45 -17.54
C GLY A 344 -50.26 -13.19 -17.56
N GLY A 345 -50.80 -12.82 -18.71
CA GLY A 345 -51.82 -11.77 -18.87
C GLY A 345 -51.25 -10.36 -19.04
N PRO A 346 -52.11 -9.34 -19.14
CA PRO A 346 -51.70 -7.93 -19.23
C PRO A 346 -50.78 -7.48 -18.11
N ALA A 347 -50.83 -8.09 -16.91
CA ALA A 347 -49.96 -7.76 -15.78
C ALA A 347 -48.54 -8.36 -15.88
N ALA A 348 -48.37 -9.45 -16.62
CA ALA A 348 -47.06 -10.08 -16.88
C ALA A 348 -46.53 -9.83 -18.30
N SER A 349 -47.37 -9.27 -19.20
CA SER A 349 -46.97 -8.67 -20.48
C SER A 349 -46.84 -7.14 -20.43
N SER A 350 -47.46 -6.48 -19.44
CA SER A 350 -46.86 -5.37 -18.69
C SER A 350 -45.93 -5.93 -17.60
N GLY A 351 -45.23 -7.03 -17.92
CA GLY A 351 -44.06 -7.46 -17.18
C GLY A 351 -43.27 -6.19 -17.00
N SER A 352 -43.25 -5.78 -15.73
CA SER A 352 -42.73 -4.54 -15.18
C SER A 352 -42.24 -3.51 -16.21
N ASN A 353 -42.64 -2.25 -16.04
CA ASN A 353 -41.75 -1.14 -16.40
C ASN A 353 -40.46 -1.22 -15.55
N ASP A 354 -39.83 -2.39 -15.47
CA ASP A 354 -38.53 -2.60 -14.87
C ASP A 354 -37.57 -2.07 -15.92
N PRO A 355 -37.03 -0.86 -15.68
CA PRO A 355 -36.11 -0.24 -16.61
C PRO A 355 -34.93 -1.18 -16.92
N GLU A 356 -34.60 -2.13 -16.05
CA GLU A 356 -33.54 -3.12 -16.27
C GLU A 356 -33.84 -4.10 -17.41
N ALA A 357 -35.10 -4.54 -17.57
CA ALA A 357 -35.47 -5.46 -18.65
C ALA A 357 -35.50 -4.76 -20.02
N ALA A 358 -36.00 -3.52 -20.06
CA ALA A 358 -35.94 -2.69 -21.25
C ALA A 358 -34.49 -2.34 -21.62
N GLN A 359 -33.65 -2.04 -20.62
CA GLN A 359 -32.22 -1.83 -20.78
C GLN A 359 -31.49 -3.08 -21.29
N ALA A 360 -31.85 -4.27 -20.80
CA ALA A 360 -31.28 -5.54 -21.28
C ALA A 360 -31.64 -5.83 -22.75
N SER A 361 -32.85 -5.46 -23.18
CA SER A 361 -33.29 -5.61 -24.58
C SER A 361 -32.62 -4.60 -25.52
N GLY A 362 -32.52 -3.33 -25.10
CA GLY A 362 -31.88 -2.27 -25.90
C GLY A 362 -30.36 -2.43 -26.04
N SER A 363 -29.69 -2.91 -24.98
CA SER A 363 -28.24 -3.14 -24.99
C SER A 363 -27.79 -4.34 -25.85
N ALA A 364 -28.72 -5.10 -26.42
CA ALA A 364 -28.45 -6.27 -27.26
C ALA A 364 -27.97 -5.93 -28.70
N GLN A 365 -27.56 -4.68 -28.96
CA GLN A 365 -27.03 -4.29 -30.28
C GLN A 365 -25.71 -5.02 -30.58
N PRO A 366 -25.64 -5.83 -31.65
CA PRO A 366 -24.42 -6.54 -32.01
C PRO A 366 -23.33 -5.54 -32.45
N ALA A 367 -22.10 -5.74 -31.98
CA ALA A 367 -20.98 -4.89 -32.36
C ALA A 367 -20.70 -5.01 -33.87
N LYS A 368 -20.49 -3.87 -34.56
CA LYS A 368 -20.12 -3.86 -35.98
C LYS A 368 -18.77 -4.60 -36.17
N PRO A 369 -18.50 -5.22 -37.33
CA PRO A 369 -17.28 -6.00 -37.55
C PRO A 369 -15.97 -5.24 -37.28
N GLN A 370 -15.96 -3.92 -37.53
CA GLN A 370 -14.83 -3.04 -37.22
C GLN A 370 -14.54 -2.99 -35.71
N THR A 371 -15.58 -2.88 -34.89
CA THR A 371 -15.49 -2.90 -33.42
C THR A 371 -14.98 -4.24 -32.91
N LEU A 372 -15.48 -5.36 -33.46
CA LEU A 372 -15.01 -6.71 -33.09
C LEU A 372 -13.54 -6.94 -33.48
N LYS A 373 -13.11 -6.43 -34.65
CA LYS A 373 -11.71 -6.48 -35.06
C LYS A 373 -10.82 -5.69 -34.10
N PHE A 374 -11.25 -4.49 -33.70
CA PHE A 374 -10.54 -3.68 -32.74
C PHE A 374 -10.47 -4.34 -31.35
N ALA A 375 -11.56 -4.93 -30.87
CA ALA A 375 -11.58 -5.68 -29.61
C ALA A 375 -10.61 -6.88 -29.65
N ALA A 376 -10.55 -7.60 -30.78
CA ALA A 376 -9.59 -8.68 -30.98
C ALA A 376 -8.14 -8.18 -30.96
N GLU A 377 -7.82 -7.09 -31.65
CA GLU A 377 -6.48 -6.46 -31.64
C GLU A 377 -6.09 -6.00 -30.22
N LEU A 378 -7.02 -5.37 -29.50
CA LEU A 378 -6.82 -4.95 -28.12
C LEU A 378 -6.62 -6.15 -27.19
N SER A 379 -7.37 -7.24 -27.34
CA SER A 379 -7.22 -8.46 -26.53
C SER A 379 -5.82 -9.08 -26.67
N VAL A 380 -5.23 -9.02 -27.87
CA VAL A 380 -3.85 -9.48 -28.13
C VAL A 380 -2.83 -8.56 -27.46
N ASN A 381 -3.01 -7.24 -27.56
CA ASN A 381 -2.15 -6.27 -26.89
C ASN A 381 -2.19 -6.42 -25.35
N VAL A 382 -3.39 -6.60 -24.80
CA VAL A 382 -3.62 -6.91 -23.38
C VAL A 382 -2.89 -8.17 -22.98
N SER A 383 -3.04 -9.26 -23.74
CA SER A 383 -2.39 -10.54 -23.47
C SER A 383 -0.86 -10.42 -23.48
N GLN A 384 -0.31 -9.65 -24.43
CA GLN A 384 1.12 -9.39 -24.48
C GLN A 384 1.58 -8.56 -23.27
N SER A 385 0.81 -7.54 -22.88
CA SER A 385 1.11 -6.71 -21.69
C SER A 385 1.14 -7.54 -20.41
N VAL A 386 0.17 -8.45 -20.24
CA VAL A 386 0.12 -9.39 -19.11
C VAL A 386 1.33 -10.33 -19.14
N LYS A 387 1.74 -10.80 -20.34
CA LYS A 387 2.94 -11.63 -20.50
C LYS A 387 4.22 -10.89 -20.13
N ASP A 388 4.38 -9.64 -20.58
CA ASP A 388 5.55 -8.82 -20.27
C ASP A 388 5.61 -8.51 -18.76
N PHE A 389 4.47 -8.19 -18.15
CA PHE A 389 4.39 -8.01 -16.69
C PHE A 389 4.70 -9.30 -15.93
N ASN A 390 4.20 -10.45 -16.41
CA ASN A 390 4.56 -11.75 -15.86
C ASN A 390 6.07 -11.97 -15.93
N GLU A 391 6.67 -11.73 -17.08
CA GLU A 391 8.11 -11.90 -17.28
C GLU A 391 8.93 -10.98 -16.38
N GLN A 392 8.56 -9.70 -16.25
CA GLN A 392 9.19 -8.78 -15.30
C GLN A 392 9.05 -9.28 -13.85
N CYS A 393 7.85 -9.73 -13.45
CA CYS A 393 7.64 -10.34 -12.14
C CYS A 393 8.53 -11.58 -11.94
N TYR A 394 8.74 -12.40 -12.97
CA TYR A 394 9.60 -13.60 -12.89
C TYR A 394 11.09 -13.28 -12.87
N GLN A 395 11.53 -12.24 -13.57
CA GLN A 395 12.93 -11.81 -13.56
C GLN A 395 13.34 -11.25 -12.19
N TYR A 396 12.41 -10.62 -11.46
CA TYR A 396 12.67 -10.06 -10.13
C TYR A 396 12.29 -11.00 -8.95
N SER A 397 11.30 -11.88 -9.12
CA SER A 397 10.94 -12.90 -8.13
C SER A 397 11.68 -14.20 -8.45
N GLY A 398 12.87 -14.37 -7.90
CA GLY A 398 13.64 -15.60 -8.07
C GLY A 398 12.84 -16.84 -7.65
N SER A 399 12.31 -17.59 -8.61
CA SER A 399 11.89 -19.01 -8.55
C SER A 399 10.97 -19.53 -7.42
N SER A 400 10.45 -18.72 -6.48
CA SER A 400 9.69 -19.25 -5.33
C SER A 400 8.20 -18.89 -5.25
N SER A 401 7.70 -17.87 -5.95
CA SER A 401 6.36 -17.31 -5.64
C SER A 401 5.18 -17.87 -6.45
N ASN A 402 5.43 -18.50 -7.59
CA ASN A 402 4.37 -18.83 -8.54
C ASN A 402 3.43 -19.98 -8.12
N PRO A 403 3.93 -21.10 -7.58
CA PRO A 403 3.06 -22.20 -7.13
C PRO A 403 2.19 -21.79 -5.94
N LEU A 404 2.70 -20.89 -5.10
CA LEU A 404 2.03 -20.45 -3.88
C LEU A 404 0.89 -19.47 -4.20
N ASP A 405 1.11 -18.52 -5.10
CA ASP A 405 0.07 -17.59 -5.58
C ASP A 405 -1.03 -18.30 -6.37
N SER A 406 -0.68 -19.26 -7.24
CA SER A 406 -1.69 -20.06 -7.95
C SER A 406 -2.53 -20.90 -6.99
N THR A 407 -1.90 -21.42 -5.93
CA THR A 407 -2.59 -22.15 -4.86
C THR A 407 -3.53 -21.24 -4.07
N CYS A 408 -3.09 -20.05 -3.66
CA CYS A 408 -3.94 -19.06 -2.99
C CYS A 408 -5.15 -18.66 -3.84
N ASN A 409 -4.97 -18.47 -5.15
CA ASN A 409 -6.07 -18.13 -6.05
C ASN A 409 -7.07 -19.27 -6.21
N SER A 410 -6.61 -20.53 -6.30
CA SER A 410 -7.51 -21.69 -6.29
C SER A 410 -8.27 -21.83 -4.98
N ILE A 411 -7.62 -21.60 -3.83
CA ILE A 411 -8.28 -21.63 -2.52
C ILE A 411 -9.35 -20.53 -2.43
N ASN A 412 -9.05 -19.30 -2.86
CA ASN A 412 -10.01 -18.20 -2.89
C ASN A 412 -11.20 -18.48 -3.82
N GLY A 413 -10.96 -19.11 -4.97
CA GLY A 413 -12.01 -19.57 -5.88
C GLY A 413 -12.93 -20.60 -5.22
N MET A 414 -12.35 -21.56 -4.48
CA MET A 414 -13.11 -22.55 -3.72
C MET A 414 -13.96 -21.91 -2.61
N ILE A 415 -13.37 -21.01 -1.82
CA ILE A 415 -14.08 -20.31 -0.72
C ILE A 415 -15.30 -19.58 -1.27
N LYS A 416 -15.18 -18.83 -2.37
CA LYS A 416 -16.30 -18.10 -2.97
C LYS A 416 -17.41 -19.02 -3.47
N LYS A 417 -17.06 -20.14 -4.11
CA LYS A 417 -18.05 -21.14 -4.56
C LYS A 417 -18.78 -21.79 -3.38
N THR A 418 -18.06 -22.12 -2.31
CA THR A 418 -18.65 -22.67 -1.08
C THR A 418 -19.54 -21.65 -0.38
N GLN A 419 -19.14 -20.37 -0.33
CA GLN A 419 -19.97 -19.29 0.21
C GLN A 419 -21.26 -19.13 -0.59
N SER A 420 -21.19 -19.07 -1.92
CA SER A 420 -22.37 -18.99 -2.78
C SER A 420 -23.32 -20.18 -2.58
N PHE A 421 -22.78 -21.39 -2.43
CA PHE A 421 -23.57 -22.58 -2.09
C PHE A 421 -24.21 -22.47 -0.69
N LEU A 422 -23.45 -22.06 0.32
CA LEU A 422 -23.96 -21.88 1.68
C LEU A 422 -25.06 -20.82 1.73
N THR A 423 -24.93 -19.72 1.00
CA THR A 423 -25.97 -18.69 0.89
C THR A 423 -27.24 -19.26 0.26
N LEU A 424 -27.12 -20.05 -0.80
CA LEU A 424 -28.27 -20.68 -1.45
C LEU A 424 -28.96 -21.71 -0.55
N MET A 425 -28.17 -22.54 0.15
CA MET A 425 -28.70 -23.50 1.11
C MET A 425 -29.26 -22.85 2.37
N ASN A 426 -28.72 -21.73 2.83
CA ASN A 426 -29.18 -21.03 4.03
C ASN A 426 -30.63 -20.54 3.89
N ASN A 427 -31.11 -20.29 2.66
CA ASN A 427 -32.50 -19.93 2.41
C ASN A 427 -33.48 -21.11 2.66
N TYR A 428 -33.02 -22.35 2.50
CA TYR A 428 -33.86 -23.55 2.65
C TYR A 428 -33.57 -24.35 3.93
N ALA A 429 -32.32 -24.34 4.38
CA ALA A 429 -31.80 -25.11 5.51
C ALA A 429 -31.38 -24.22 6.70
N GLY A 430 -31.53 -22.89 6.58
CA GLY A 430 -31.34 -21.98 7.69
C GLY A 430 -32.47 -22.07 8.73
N PRO A 431 -32.34 -21.38 9.88
CA PRO A 431 -33.33 -21.46 10.96
C PRO A 431 -34.74 -21.00 10.56
N GLY A 432 -34.88 -20.13 9.56
CA GLY A 432 -36.18 -19.74 8.97
C GLY A 432 -36.59 -20.58 7.74
N GLY A 433 -35.75 -21.51 7.29
CA GLY A 433 -36.03 -22.38 6.15
C GLY A 433 -37.27 -23.26 6.34
N PRO A 434 -37.46 -23.92 7.51
CA PRO A 434 -38.67 -24.68 7.80
C PRO A 434 -39.94 -23.82 7.73
N GLU A 435 -39.93 -22.62 8.33
CA GLU A 435 -41.07 -21.69 8.28
C GLU A 435 -41.38 -21.23 6.85
N PHE A 436 -40.35 -21.02 6.03
CA PHE A 436 -40.51 -20.68 4.62
C PHE A 436 -41.16 -21.81 3.81
N ILE A 437 -40.75 -23.06 4.06
CA ILE A 437 -41.33 -24.24 3.41
C ILE A 437 -42.76 -24.51 3.93
N GLU A 438 -43.00 -24.35 5.23
CA GLU A 438 -44.33 -24.50 5.83
C GLU A 438 -45.30 -23.45 5.29
N LYS A 439 -44.89 -22.18 5.23
CA LYS A 439 -45.70 -21.11 4.64
C LYS A 439 -46.03 -21.37 3.17
N GLN A 440 -45.07 -21.89 2.40
CA GLN A 440 -45.33 -22.27 1.00
C GLN A 440 -46.28 -23.46 0.88
N ALA A 441 -46.16 -24.45 1.77
CA ALA A 441 -47.08 -25.57 1.81
C ALA A 441 -48.50 -25.11 2.16
N ASP A 442 -48.63 -24.18 3.12
CA ASP A 442 -49.91 -23.59 3.50
C ASP A 442 -50.53 -22.76 2.37
N ASP A 443 -49.75 -21.91 1.70
CA ASP A 443 -50.20 -21.14 0.53
C ASP A 443 -50.66 -22.07 -0.60
N PHE A 444 -49.96 -23.19 -0.80
CA PHE A 444 -50.35 -24.22 -1.76
C PHE A 444 -51.66 -24.92 -1.38
N ILE A 445 -51.81 -25.36 -0.13
CA ILE A 445 -53.03 -26.05 0.35
C ILE A 445 -54.24 -25.12 0.25
N ASN A 446 -54.08 -23.86 0.68
CA ASN A 446 -55.15 -22.87 0.67
C ASN A 446 -55.52 -22.44 -0.76
N GLY A 447 -54.53 -22.23 -1.64
CA GLY A 447 -54.77 -21.89 -3.05
C GLY A 447 -55.38 -23.05 -3.85
N SER A 448 -54.88 -24.26 -3.68
CA SER A 448 -55.33 -25.44 -4.43
C SER A 448 -56.75 -25.87 -4.09
N LEU A 449 -57.21 -25.69 -2.84
CA LEU A 449 -58.61 -25.92 -2.47
C LEU A 449 -59.54 -24.95 -3.18
N GLN A 450 -59.15 -23.69 -3.26
CA GLN A 450 -59.95 -22.66 -3.93
C GLN A 450 -60.02 -22.91 -5.43
N ASP A 451 -58.91 -23.35 -6.03
CA ASP A 451 -58.86 -23.77 -7.44
C ASP A 451 -59.72 -24.99 -7.71
N MET A 452 -59.67 -26.03 -6.87
CA MET A 452 -60.50 -27.23 -7.06
C MET A 452 -61.99 -26.91 -6.94
N VAL A 453 -62.37 -25.99 -6.05
CA VAL A 453 -63.76 -25.54 -5.92
C VAL A 453 -64.20 -24.80 -7.18
N LEU A 454 -63.39 -23.86 -7.69
CA LEU A 454 -63.65 -23.16 -8.96
C LEU A 454 -63.79 -24.14 -10.13
N LEU A 455 -62.86 -25.09 -10.23
CA LEU A 455 -62.83 -26.12 -11.28
C LEU A 455 -64.07 -27.01 -11.21
N SER A 456 -64.47 -27.43 -10.00
CA SER A 456 -65.66 -28.25 -9.80
C SER A 456 -66.95 -27.49 -10.10
N GLY A 457 -67.01 -26.19 -9.78
CA GLY A 457 -68.13 -25.31 -10.09
C GLY A 457 -68.33 -25.17 -11.60
N GLU A 458 -67.25 -24.88 -12.33
CA GLU A 458 -67.29 -24.78 -13.79
C GLU A 458 -67.70 -26.09 -14.47
N LEU A 459 -67.17 -27.23 -14.02
CA LEU A 459 -67.55 -28.54 -14.56
C LEU A 459 -69.02 -28.90 -14.26
N ILE A 460 -69.54 -28.51 -13.09
CA ILE A 460 -70.95 -28.70 -12.74
C ILE A 460 -71.83 -27.81 -13.61
N ASP A 461 -71.47 -26.54 -13.79
CA ASP A 461 -72.22 -25.59 -14.61
C ASP A 461 -72.22 -26.00 -16.10
N GLU A 462 -71.11 -26.53 -16.61
CA GLU A 462 -71.03 -27.13 -17.94
C GLU A 462 -71.92 -28.39 -18.05
N GLY A 463 -71.86 -29.26 -17.04
CA GLY A 463 -72.73 -30.43 -16.95
C GLY A 463 -74.22 -30.06 -17.00
N ILE A 464 -74.62 -29.04 -16.24
CA ILE A 464 -75.99 -28.52 -16.22
C ILE A 464 -76.35 -27.89 -17.57
N ALA A 465 -75.46 -27.08 -18.15
CA ALA A 465 -75.67 -26.48 -19.47
C ALA A 465 -75.84 -27.52 -20.57
N SER A 466 -75.05 -28.60 -20.54
CA SER A 466 -75.12 -29.71 -21.51
C SER A 466 -76.45 -30.48 -21.43
N VAL A 467 -76.96 -30.70 -20.22
CA VAL A 467 -78.25 -31.36 -20.00
C VAL A 467 -79.40 -30.46 -20.43
N GLN A 468 -79.36 -29.16 -20.11
CA GLN A 468 -80.37 -28.19 -20.56
C GLN A 468 -80.38 -27.99 -22.08
N CYS A 469 -79.21 -28.04 -22.71
CA CYS A 469 -79.07 -28.02 -24.16
C CYS A 469 -79.72 -29.26 -24.79
N SER A 470 -79.46 -30.45 -24.22
CA SER A 470 -80.07 -31.71 -24.66
C SER A 470 -81.59 -31.74 -24.48
N ALA A 471 -82.12 -30.98 -23.52
CA ALA A 471 -83.55 -30.82 -23.29
C ALA A 471 -84.24 -29.79 -24.21
N GLY A 472 -83.52 -29.20 -25.18
CA GLY A 472 -84.08 -28.29 -26.18
C GLY A 472 -84.03 -26.80 -25.82
N ASN A 473 -83.32 -26.41 -24.76
CA ASN A 473 -83.14 -24.99 -24.43
C ASN A 473 -82.00 -24.39 -25.27
N ALA A 474 -82.36 -23.74 -26.39
CA ALA A 474 -81.42 -23.17 -27.34
C ALA A 474 -80.46 -22.10 -26.77
N ALA A 475 -80.82 -21.43 -25.66
CA ALA A 475 -79.96 -20.46 -24.99
C ALA A 475 -78.78 -21.14 -24.27
N ALA A 476 -78.99 -22.32 -23.67
CA ALA A 476 -77.95 -23.08 -22.98
C ALA A 476 -76.91 -23.68 -23.96
N CYS A 477 -77.34 -24.08 -25.16
CA CYS A 477 -76.44 -24.61 -26.19
C CYS A 477 -75.43 -23.59 -26.74
N LYS A 478 -75.72 -22.29 -26.63
CA LYS A 478 -74.83 -21.23 -27.09
C LYS A 478 -73.67 -20.98 -26.11
N LEU A 479 -73.88 -21.26 -24.83
CA LEU A 479 -72.90 -21.05 -23.77
C LEU A 479 -71.70 -22.02 -23.84
N ILE A 480 -71.92 -23.25 -24.34
CA ILE A 480 -70.94 -24.34 -24.43
C ILE A 480 -69.93 -24.12 -25.57
N ARG A 481 -70.25 -23.28 -26.57
CA ARG A 481 -69.41 -23.10 -27.77
C ARG A 481 -68.39 -21.98 -27.69
N ASP A 482 -68.51 -21.07 -26.73
CA ASP A 482 -67.64 -19.90 -26.54
C ASP A 482 -66.84 -19.95 -25.22
N THR A 483 -66.92 -21.05 -24.46
CA THR A 483 -66.17 -21.20 -23.21
C THR A 483 -64.72 -21.57 -23.53
N ASP A 484 -63.87 -20.56 -23.68
CA ASP A 484 -62.42 -20.71 -23.80
C ASP A 484 -61.85 -20.98 -22.41
N TYR A 485 -61.51 -22.24 -22.13
CA TYR A 485 -61.00 -22.69 -20.83
C TYR A 485 -59.55 -22.25 -20.63
N THR A 486 -59.33 -20.96 -20.38
CA THR A 486 -58.11 -20.51 -19.72
C THR A 486 -58.34 -20.58 -18.21
N MET A 487 -58.29 -21.79 -17.66
CA MET A 487 -58.29 -21.97 -16.21
C MET A 487 -57.06 -21.28 -15.64
N HIS A 488 -57.30 -20.14 -14.98
CA HIS A 488 -56.38 -19.53 -14.05
C HIS A 488 -56.27 -20.47 -12.84
N LEU A 489 -55.46 -21.54 -12.95
CA LEU A 489 -55.00 -22.23 -11.75
C LEU A 489 -54.26 -21.18 -10.91
N SER A 490 -54.59 -21.07 -9.62
CA SER A 490 -53.84 -20.22 -8.70
C SER A 490 -52.35 -20.56 -8.80
N GLY A 491 -51.52 -19.55 -8.64
CA GLY A 491 -50.07 -19.62 -8.81
C GLY A 491 -49.36 -20.70 -7.97
N ALA A 492 -50.07 -21.40 -7.09
CA ALA A 492 -49.58 -22.49 -6.25
C ALA A 492 -48.98 -23.67 -7.06
N THR A 493 -49.62 -24.11 -8.15
CA THR A 493 -49.12 -25.24 -8.95
C THR A 493 -47.96 -24.83 -9.86
N THR A 494 -48.02 -23.65 -10.48
CA THR A 494 -46.88 -23.08 -11.20
C THR A 494 -45.70 -22.87 -10.28
N PHE A 495 -45.92 -22.39 -9.06
CA PHE A 495 -44.88 -22.19 -8.05
C PHE A 495 -44.16 -23.48 -7.64
N LEU A 496 -44.89 -24.58 -7.40
CA LEU A 496 -44.27 -25.87 -7.06
C LEU A 496 -43.45 -26.43 -8.24
N THR A 497 -43.94 -26.21 -9.47
CA THR A 497 -43.25 -26.61 -10.70
C THR A 497 -42.01 -25.75 -10.94
N ASP A 498 -42.06 -24.46 -10.64
CA ASP A 498 -40.96 -23.51 -10.74
C ASP A 498 -39.90 -23.78 -9.67
N THR A 499 -40.31 -24.06 -8.43
CA THR A 499 -39.40 -24.46 -7.35
C THR A 499 -38.71 -25.79 -7.67
N MET A 500 -39.44 -26.78 -8.20
CA MET A 500 -38.81 -28.03 -8.67
C MET A 500 -37.87 -27.79 -9.85
N LYS A 501 -38.22 -26.91 -10.80
CA LYS A 501 -37.34 -26.53 -11.91
C LYS A 501 -36.09 -25.81 -11.44
N ASP A 502 -36.20 -24.93 -10.47
CA ASP A 502 -35.08 -24.19 -9.89
C ASP A 502 -34.16 -25.12 -9.11
N LEU A 503 -34.72 -26.04 -8.33
CA LEU A 503 -33.92 -27.06 -7.64
C LEU A 503 -33.25 -28.01 -8.65
N GLN A 504 -33.98 -28.43 -9.69
CA GLN A 504 -33.48 -29.31 -10.75
C GLN A 504 -32.43 -28.61 -11.63
N SER A 505 -32.50 -27.30 -11.82
CA SER A 505 -31.51 -26.51 -12.57
C SER A 505 -30.26 -26.19 -11.72
N SER A 506 -30.44 -26.01 -10.40
CA SER A 506 -29.37 -25.68 -9.46
C SER A 506 -28.51 -26.88 -9.05
N LEU A 507 -29.11 -28.06 -8.89
CA LEU A 507 -28.41 -29.28 -8.41
C LEU A 507 -27.23 -29.70 -9.32
N PRO A 508 -27.35 -29.68 -10.66
CA PRO A 508 -26.22 -29.93 -11.57
C PRO A 508 -25.10 -28.89 -11.43
N GLN A 509 -25.43 -27.61 -11.20
CA GLN A 509 -24.41 -26.58 -10.95
C GLN A 509 -23.65 -26.86 -9.66
N VAL A 510 -24.33 -27.28 -8.59
CA VAL A 510 -23.71 -27.65 -7.31
C VAL A 510 -22.80 -28.86 -7.46
N ILE A 511 -23.24 -29.92 -8.15
CA ILE A 511 -22.40 -31.10 -8.41
C ILE A 511 -21.17 -30.71 -9.23
N LYS A 512 -21.33 -29.84 -10.24
CA LYS A 512 -20.21 -29.34 -11.05
C LYS A 512 -19.24 -28.47 -10.23
N ALA A 513 -19.75 -27.66 -9.31
CA ALA A 513 -18.94 -26.87 -8.38
C ALA A 513 -18.15 -27.76 -7.41
N LEU A 514 -18.78 -28.77 -6.81
CA LEU A 514 -18.15 -29.74 -5.90
C LEU A 514 -17.09 -30.59 -6.58
N THR A 515 -17.36 -31.08 -7.80
CA THR A 515 -16.37 -31.84 -8.58
C THR A 515 -15.20 -30.99 -9.02
N THR A 516 -15.44 -29.71 -9.37
CA THR A 516 -14.39 -28.73 -9.66
C THR A 516 -13.55 -28.44 -8.41
N ALA A 517 -14.19 -28.22 -7.25
CA ALA A 517 -13.50 -28.01 -5.98
C ALA A 517 -12.63 -29.21 -5.59
N LYS A 518 -13.14 -30.45 -5.72
CA LYS A 518 -12.36 -31.67 -5.49
C LYS A 518 -11.13 -31.76 -6.39
N LYS A 519 -11.28 -31.37 -7.67
CA LYS A 519 -10.16 -31.35 -8.63
C LYS A 519 -9.12 -30.28 -8.27
N GLU A 520 -9.56 -29.08 -7.91
CA GLU A 520 -8.68 -27.99 -7.46
C GLU A 520 -7.92 -28.37 -6.18
N VAL A 521 -8.60 -28.93 -5.17
CA VAL A 521 -7.97 -29.41 -3.92
C VAL A 521 -6.92 -30.51 -4.19
N SER A 522 -7.23 -31.46 -5.07
CA SER A 522 -6.27 -32.50 -5.49
C SER A 522 -5.02 -31.88 -6.14
N THR A 523 -5.21 -30.86 -6.97
CA THR A 523 -4.11 -30.15 -7.64
C THR A 523 -3.24 -29.39 -6.63
N ILE A 524 -3.86 -28.74 -5.64
CA ILE A 524 -3.18 -28.05 -4.54
C ILE A 524 -2.32 -29.02 -3.73
N SER A 525 -2.78 -30.25 -3.50
CA SER A 525 -2.01 -31.25 -2.75
C SER A 525 -0.66 -31.56 -3.40
N GLY A 526 -0.59 -31.59 -4.74
CA GLY A 526 0.66 -31.78 -5.48
C GLY A 526 1.62 -30.59 -5.33
N VAL A 527 1.09 -29.36 -5.33
CA VAL A 527 1.88 -28.15 -5.13
C VAL A 527 2.41 -28.06 -3.70
N ILE A 528 1.57 -28.33 -2.69
CA ILE A 528 1.99 -28.38 -1.28
C ILE A 528 3.10 -29.43 -1.11
N ASN A 529 2.94 -30.62 -1.70
CA ASN A 529 3.97 -31.65 -1.62
C ASN A 529 5.30 -31.21 -2.26
N SER A 530 5.26 -30.53 -3.40
CA SER A 530 6.45 -29.98 -4.04
C SER A 530 7.12 -28.88 -3.19
N ILE A 531 6.34 -28.00 -2.56
CA ILE A 531 6.86 -26.95 -1.67
C ILE A 531 7.44 -27.59 -0.40
N SER A 532 6.75 -28.55 0.20
CA SER A 532 7.21 -29.28 1.38
C SER A 532 8.49 -30.07 1.11
N GLN A 533 8.66 -30.66 -0.08
CA GLN A 533 9.92 -31.30 -0.46
C GLN A 533 11.04 -30.28 -0.65
N MET A 534 10.76 -29.14 -1.28
CA MET A 534 11.74 -28.06 -1.43
C MET A 534 12.17 -27.50 -0.07
N LEU A 535 11.21 -27.25 0.83
CA LEU A 535 11.47 -26.80 2.19
C LEU A 535 12.18 -27.88 3.01
N GLY A 536 11.79 -29.15 2.88
CA GLY A 536 12.43 -30.26 3.58
C GLY A 536 13.89 -30.44 3.21
N LEU A 537 14.25 -30.21 1.94
CA LEU A 537 15.64 -30.33 1.47
C LEU A 537 16.47 -29.06 1.71
N LYS A 538 15.88 -27.87 1.56
CA LYS A 538 16.63 -26.59 1.60
C LYS A 538 16.53 -25.83 2.91
N ALA A 539 15.44 -25.97 3.67
CA ALA A 539 15.24 -25.18 4.88
C ALA A 539 16.17 -25.59 6.02
N PRO A 540 16.43 -26.88 6.34
CA PRO A 540 17.33 -27.25 7.42
C PRO A 540 18.73 -26.64 7.30
N PRO A 541 19.46 -26.77 6.16
CA PRO A 541 20.80 -26.20 6.04
C PRO A 541 20.78 -24.67 6.08
N LEU A 542 19.72 -24.02 5.58
CA LEU A 542 19.60 -22.56 5.60
C LEU A 542 19.30 -22.05 7.02
N MET A 543 18.46 -22.74 7.77
CA MET A 543 18.17 -22.41 9.18
C MET A 543 19.39 -22.65 10.08
N ASP A 544 20.15 -23.73 9.85
CA ASP A 544 21.39 -23.99 10.58
C ASP A 544 22.44 -22.91 10.28
N GLN A 545 22.58 -22.48 9.02
CA GLN A 545 23.48 -21.39 8.63
C GLN A 545 23.07 -20.06 9.29
N MET A 546 21.78 -19.71 9.23
CA MET A 546 21.26 -18.49 9.89
C MET A 546 21.47 -18.55 11.40
N GLY A 547 21.21 -19.71 12.02
CA GLY A 547 21.45 -19.93 13.45
C GLY A 547 22.93 -19.78 13.82
N MET A 548 23.83 -20.30 13.00
CA MET A 548 25.28 -20.16 13.20
C MET A 548 25.74 -18.71 13.07
N ILE A 549 25.32 -18.01 12.01
CA ILE A 549 25.66 -16.60 11.79
C ILE A 549 25.14 -15.76 12.96
N TYR A 550 23.90 -15.97 13.37
CA TYR A 550 23.31 -15.28 14.51
C TYR A 550 24.12 -15.51 15.80
N LYS A 551 24.50 -16.77 16.08
CA LYS A 551 25.34 -17.12 17.22
C LYS A 551 26.71 -16.42 17.17
N ILE A 552 27.38 -16.41 16.02
CA ILE A 552 28.68 -15.76 15.84
C ILE A 552 28.57 -14.25 16.06
N VAL A 553 27.55 -13.60 15.47
CA VAL A 553 27.31 -12.16 15.62
C VAL A 553 27.10 -11.80 17.08
N TRP A 554 26.30 -12.58 17.82
CA TRP A 554 26.08 -12.32 19.25
C TRP A 554 27.32 -12.56 20.11
N ILE A 555 28.10 -13.62 19.85
CA ILE A 555 29.37 -13.84 20.56
C ILE A 555 30.32 -12.67 20.31
N ALA A 556 30.48 -12.26 19.05
CA ALA A 556 31.34 -11.14 18.69
C ALA A 556 30.88 -9.83 19.36
N TYR A 557 29.58 -9.57 19.37
CA TYR A 557 28.96 -8.45 20.07
C TYR A 557 29.31 -8.46 21.57
N PHE A 558 29.06 -9.56 22.28
CA PHE A 558 29.32 -9.63 23.72
C PHE A 558 30.80 -9.53 24.07
N VAL A 559 31.67 -10.17 23.30
CA VAL A 559 33.14 -10.10 23.51
C VAL A 559 33.63 -8.67 23.29
N PHE A 560 33.19 -8.00 22.22
CA PHE A 560 33.56 -6.62 21.95
C PHE A 560 33.12 -5.68 23.09
N PHE A 561 31.87 -5.78 23.54
CA PHE A 561 31.35 -4.91 24.61
C PHE A 561 31.94 -5.20 25.98
N PHE A 562 32.27 -6.46 26.26
CA PHE A 562 33.00 -6.82 27.47
C PHE A 562 34.39 -6.16 27.48
N LEU A 563 35.15 -6.28 26.39
CA LEU A 563 36.48 -5.66 26.28
C LEU A 563 36.41 -4.13 26.33
N PHE A 564 35.42 -3.52 25.68
CA PHE A 564 35.21 -2.08 25.72
C PHE A 564 34.92 -1.59 27.14
N SER A 565 33.96 -2.22 27.82
CA SER A 565 33.60 -1.89 29.21
C SER A 565 34.78 -2.12 30.17
N ALA A 566 35.51 -3.23 30.02
CA ALA A 566 36.70 -3.52 30.81
C ALA A 566 37.80 -2.46 30.62
N THR A 567 37.99 -1.97 29.38
CA THR A 567 38.96 -0.90 29.08
C THR A 567 38.57 0.42 29.73
N MET A 568 37.29 0.78 29.68
CA MET A 568 36.77 2.00 30.34
C MET A 568 36.89 1.91 31.86
N LEU A 569 36.59 0.76 32.43
CA LEU A 569 36.68 0.51 33.87
C LEU A 569 38.15 0.51 34.34
N PHE A 570 39.06 -0.09 33.56
CA PHE A 570 40.50 -0.01 33.79
C PHE A 570 40.99 1.44 33.76
N TYR A 571 40.57 2.23 32.77
CA TYR A 571 40.89 3.65 32.71
C TYR A 571 40.35 4.42 33.93
N GLY A 572 39.12 4.14 34.35
CA GLY A 572 38.52 4.71 35.55
C GLY A 572 39.34 4.43 36.80
N PHE A 573 39.79 3.18 37.00
CA PHE A 573 40.66 2.83 38.14
C PHE A 573 42.04 3.48 38.05
N TRP A 574 42.61 3.56 36.86
CA TRP A 574 43.88 4.25 36.63
C TRP A 574 43.77 5.74 36.98
N ALA A 575 42.72 6.43 36.51
CA ALA A 575 42.49 7.84 36.79
C ALA A 575 42.26 8.15 38.28
N ASN A 576 41.72 7.20 39.06
CA ASN A 576 41.56 7.35 40.52
C ASN A 576 42.84 7.06 41.32
N GLY A 577 43.96 6.77 40.66
CA GLY A 577 45.23 6.49 41.34
C GLY A 577 45.38 5.06 41.84
N TRP A 578 44.39 4.18 41.64
CA TRP A 578 44.47 2.77 42.05
C TRP A 578 45.60 2.03 41.33
N PHE A 579 45.85 2.38 40.06
CA PHE A 579 46.96 1.86 39.26
C PHE A 579 48.13 2.86 39.12
N GLY A 580 48.41 3.62 40.18
CA GLY A 580 49.49 4.60 40.22
C GLY A 580 49.11 5.98 39.69
N GLY A 581 48.12 6.06 38.79
CA GLY A 581 47.53 7.30 38.28
C GLY A 581 48.53 8.30 37.67
N PRO A 582 48.03 9.46 37.23
CA PRO A 582 48.90 10.58 36.88
C PRO A 582 49.48 11.18 38.17
N GLN A 583 50.76 10.93 38.45
CA GLN A 583 51.48 11.68 39.47
C GLN A 583 51.78 13.08 38.92
N ALA A 584 51.70 14.11 39.76
CA ALA A 584 52.21 15.43 39.39
C ALA A 584 53.68 15.26 39.01
N ASP A 585 54.08 15.76 37.84
CA ASP A 585 55.46 15.67 37.37
C ASP A 585 56.36 16.27 38.45
N LEU A 586 57.07 15.41 39.18
CA LEU A 586 58.09 15.87 40.11
C LEU A 586 59.09 16.67 39.29
N PRO A 587 59.48 17.89 39.74
CA PRO A 587 60.39 18.74 39.01
C PRO A 587 61.64 17.93 38.65
N GLU A 588 61.89 17.79 37.34
CA GLU A 588 62.91 16.96 36.68
C GLU A 588 63.92 16.35 37.66
N SER A 589 63.56 15.20 38.26
CA SER A 589 64.57 14.40 38.92
C SER A 589 65.46 13.80 37.82
N GLU A 590 66.76 14.02 37.98
CA GLU A 590 67.83 13.62 37.09
C GLU A 590 67.60 12.19 36.56
N TYR A 591 67.52 12.03 35.24
CA TYR A 591 67.19 10.76 34.59
C TYR A 591 68.11 9.63 35.09
N GLN A 592 67.56 8.68 35.83
CA GLN A 592 68.29 7.47 36.21
C GLN A 592 68.05 6.37 35.17
N PRO A 593 69.11 5.81 34.56
CA PRO A 593 68.99 4.75 33.58
C PRO A 593 68.43 3.47 34.24
N PRO A 594 67.56 2.71 33.55
CA PRO A 594 66.93 1.51 34.10
C PRO A 594 67.97 0.43 34.43
N GLN A 595 68.04 0.04 35.70
CA GLN A 595 69.05 -0.89 36.20
C GLN A 595 68.58 -2.35 36.10
N THR A 596 67.27 -2.59 36.21
CA THR A 596 66.72 -3.95 36.18
C THR A 596 66.13 -4.30 34.81
N PHE A 597 66.09 -5.61 34.50
CA PHE A 597 65.51 -6.11 33.25
C PHE A 597 64.01 -5.76 33.13
N VAL A 598 63.28 -5.78 34.25
CA VAL A 598 61.87 -5.35 34.32
C VAL A 598 61.73 -3.87 33.98
N GLU A 599 62.62 -3.01 34.48
CA GLU A 599 62.63 -1.59 34.12
C GLU A 599 62.97 -1.39 32.64
N ARG A 600 63.89 -2.17 32.07
CA ARG A 600 64.21 -2.09 30.63
C ARG A 600 63.04 -2.48 29.74
N ILE A 601 62.31 -3.56 30.09
CA ILE A 601 61.07 -3.93 29.39
C ILE A 601 60.00 -2.86 29.58
N ARG A 602 59.87 -2.30 30.80
CA ARG A 602 58.90 -1.22 31.09
C ARG A 602 59.24 0.07 30.35
N THR A 603 60.52 0.38 30.15
CA THR A 603 60.99 1.50 29.33
C THR A 603 60.73 1.21 27.85
N CYS A 604 61.01 0.00 27.35
CA CYS A 604 60.71 -0.38 25.97
C CYS A 604 59.20 -0.35 25.66
N CYS A 605 58.36 -0.96 26.51
CA CYS A 605 56.91 -0.88 26.38
C CYS A 605 56.42 0.56 26.56
N GLY A 606 57.05 1.33 27.45
CA GLY A 606 56.77 2.75 27.63
C GLY A 606 57.13 3.61 26.41
N SER A 607 58.17 3.24 25.67
CA SER A 607 58.58 3.87 24.40
C SER A 607 57.67 3.48 23.25
N CYS A 608 57.26 2.21 23.14
CA CYS A 608 56.29 1.75 22.13
C CYS A 608 54.89 2.32 22.37
N LEU A 609 54.52 2.51 23.63
CA LEU A 609 53.29 3.20 24.06
C LEU A 609 53.53 4.69 24.33
N ALA A 610 54.67 5.27 23.90
CA ALA A 610 54.98 6.67 24.17
C ALA A 610 53.91 7.60 23.61
N CYS A 611 53.27 7.24 22.49
CA CYS A 611 52.15 8.01 21.96
C CYS A 611 50.95 8.00 22.94
N CYS A 612 50.65 6.87 23.59
CA CYS A 612 49.62 6.80 24.63
C CYS A 612 50.06 7.46 25.94
N ARG A 613 51.37 7.43 26.27
CA ARG A 613 51.94 7.94 27.53
C ARG A 613 52.30 9.44 27.50
N SER A 614 52.57 10.01 26.33
CA SER A 614 52.71 11.47 26.15
C SER A 614 51.36 12.13 25.83
N CYS A 615 50.38 11.37 25.33
CA CYS A 615 49.01 11.87 25.20
C CYS A 615 48.20 11.81 26.51
N THR A 616 48.65 11.08 27.54
CA THR A 616 47.95 11.05 28.85
C THR A 616 47.97 12.39 29.59
N SER A 617 48.90 13.28 29.28
CA SER A 617 48.90 14.68 29.75
C SER A 617 48.12 15.61 28.81
N GLY A 618 47.86 15.19 27.58
CA GLY A 618 47.08 15.94 26.60
C GLY A 618 45.58 15.87 26.92
N HIS A 619 45.04 16.95 27.49
CA HIS A 619 43.60 17.18 27.66
C HIS A 619 42.79 16.73 26.42
N LEU A 620 43.32 17.00 25.22
CA LEU A 620 42.72 16.62 23.94
C LEU A 620 42.54 15.11 23.75
N CYS A 621 43.48 14.27 24.20
CA CYS A 621 43.39 12.83 24.02
C CYS A 621 42.27 12.22 24.88
N PHE A 622 42.13 12.68 26.13
CA PHE A 622 41.05 12.24 27.00
C PHE A 622 39.68 12.59 26.43
N TRP A 623 39.49 13.87 26.06
CA TRP A 623 38.23 14.31 25.47
C TRP A 623 37.94 13.64 24.13
N SER A 624 38.96 13.35 23.31
CA SER A 624 38.78 12.61 22.05
C SER A 624 38.32 11.17 22.30
N MET A 625 38.90 10.48 23.29
CA MET A 625 38.49 9.12 23.67
C MET A 625 37.11 9.11 24.32
N LEU A 626 36.77 10.15 25.10
CA LEU A 626 35.44 10.29 25.71
C LEU A 626 34.36 10.57 24.68
N LEU A 627 34.64 11.43 23.69
CA LEU A 627 33.74 11.65 22.55
C LEU A 627 33.56 10.39 21.71
N LEU A 628 34.65 9.65 21.43
CA LEU A 628 34.57 8.37 20.73
C LEU A 628 33.71 7.36 21.51
N ALA A 629 33.91 7.26 22.83
CA ALA A 629 33.11 6.39 23.68
C ALA A 629 31.64 6.82 23.74
N GLN A 630 31.35 8.12 23.73
CA GLN A 630 30.00 8.65 23.62
C GLN A 630 29.33 8.27 22.29
N VAL A 631 30.05 8.36 21.17
CA VAL A 631 29.53 7.92 19.85
C VAL A 631 29.21 6.42 19.87
N ILE A 632 30.06 5.60 20.49
CA ILE A 632 29.81 4.16 20.64
C ILE A 632 28.56 3.90 21.49
N VAL A 633 28.41 4.56 22.64
CA VAL A 633 27.23 4.41 23.51
C VAL A 633 25.95 4.90 22.79
N LEU A 634 26.01 5.98 22.02
CA LEU A 634 24.90 6.46 21.21
C LEU A 634 24.51 5.42 20.14
N LEU A 635 25.49 4.84 19.46
CA LEU A 635 25.26 3.79 18.46
C LEU A 635 24.63 2.53 19.10
N MET A 636 25.07 2.13 20.29
CA MET A 636 24.43 1.06 21.06
C MET A 636 22.97 1.37 21.39
N PHE A 637 22.70 2.61 21.81
CA PHE A 637 21.34 3.04 22.12
C PHE A 637 20.43 2.97 20.88
N ILE A 638 20.93 3.42 19.72
CA ILE A 638 20.19 3.31 18.44
C ILE A 638 19.92 1.84 18.08
N ILE A 639 20.92 0.96 18.19
CA ILE A 639 20.73 -0.48 17.94
C ILE A 639 19.70 -1.07 18.90
N SER A 640 19.72 -0.66 20.16
CA SER A 640 18.75 -1.10 21.18
C SER A 640 17.32 -0.67 20.85
N LEU A 641 17.13 0.56 20.34
CA LEU A 641 15.84 1.02 19.83
C LEU A 641 15.37 0.21 18.63
N VAL A 642 16.25 -0.11 17.69
CA VAL A 642 15.91 -0.95 16.53
C VAL A 642 15.50 -2.35 16.97
N ILE A 643 16.23 -2.98 17.89
CA ILE A 643 15.87 -4.29 18.44
C ILE A 643 14.52 -4.22 19.17
N CYS A 644 14.28 -3.14 19.92
CA CYS A 644 13.00 -2.90 20.59
C CYS A 644 11.84 -2.80 19.58
N LEU A 645 12.03 -2.09 18.46
CA LEU A 645 11.03 -1.97 17.40
C LEU A 645 10.74 -3.32 16.73
N ILE A 646 11.77 -4.08 16.36
CA ILE A 646 11.62 -5.42 15.76
C ILE A 646 10.87 -6.35 16.72
N THR A 647 11.23 -6.29 18.00
CA THR A 647 10.59 -7.07 19.05
C THR A 647 9.13 -6.67 19.25
N GLY A 648 8.81 -5.38 19.20
CA GLY A 648 7.44 -4.88 19.24
C GLY A 648 6.59 -5.38 18.07
N ILE A 649 7.17 -5.42 16.86
CA ILE A 649 6.52 -5.99 15.68
C ILE A 649 6.28 -7.49 15.85
N GLN A 650 7.25 -8.24 16.38
CA GLN A 650 7.07 -9.68 16.66
C GLN A 650 6.00 -9.94 17.73
N ALA A 651 5.94 -9.12 18.78
CA ALA A 651 4.89 -9.18 19.78
C ALA A 651 3.51 -8.90 19.17
N PHE A 652 3.42 -7.95 18.24
CA PHE A 652 2.19 -7.66 17.49
C PHE A 652 1.75 -8.86 16.62
N PHE A 653 2.68 -9.53 15.93
CA PHE A 653 2.38 -10.76 15.21
C PHE A 653 1.94 -11.89 16.15
N GLY A 654 2.56 -12.01 17.33
CA GLY A 654 2.13 -12.93 18.39
C GLY A 654 0.72 -12.66 18.90
N ALA A 655 0.32 -11.39 19.01
CA ALA A 655 -1.05 -11.01 19.34
C ALA A 655 -2.02 -11.36 18.20
N GLY A 656 -1.62 -11.15 16.93
CA GLY A 656 -2.39 -11.54 15.75
C GLY A 656 -2.63 -13.04 15.63
N CYS A 657 -1.66 -13.86 16.06
CA CYS A 657 -1.76 -15.32 16.17
C CYS A 657 -2.98 -15.78 17.00
N SER A 658 -3.39 -15.02 18.02
CA SER A 658 -4.56 -15.35 18.86
C SER A 658 -5.90 -15.24 18.12
N LYS A 659 -5.93 -14.56 16.97
CA LYS A 659 -7.13 -14.40 16.13
C LYS A 659 -7.28 -15.51 15.10
N ILE A 660 -6.22 -16.27 14.82
CA ILE A 660 -6.28 -17.43 13.92
C ILE A 660 -6.59 -18.67 14.77
N TYR A 661 -7.88 -18.87 15.06
CA TYR A 661 -8.39 -19.94 15.93
C TYR A 661 -7.91 -21.35 15.55
N LEU A 662 -7.60 -21.57 14.27
CA LEU A 662 -7.11 -22.84 13.73
C LEU A 662 -5.71 -23.26 14.23
N ILE A 663 -4.88 -22.31 14.67
CA ILE A 663 -3.49 -22.56 15.09
C ILE A 663 -3.35 -22.45 16.61
N GLY A 664 -4.28 -21.77 17.29
CA GLY A 664 -4.22 -21.52 18.73
C GLY A 664 -4.89 -22.60 19.59
N ASP A 665 -5.82 -23.37 19.02
CA ASP A 665 -6.55 -24.39 19.75
C ASP A 665 -6.01 -25.80 19.43
N ALA A 666 -5.59 -26.52 20.47
CA ALA A 666 -5.07 -27.86 20.32
C ALA A 666 -6.12 -28.86 19.83
N GLU A 667 -7.39 -28.62 20.15
CA GLU A 667 -8.51 -29.46 19.71
C GLU A 667 -8.79 -29.24 18.22
N VAL A 668 -8.72 -27.99 17.75
CA VAL A 668 -8.85 -27.69 16.32
C VAL A 668 -7.63 -28.19 15.54
N CYS A 669 -6.43 -28.06 16.09
CA CYS A 669 -5.22 -28.61 15.50
C CYS A 669 -5.30 -30.14 15.35
N SER A 670 -5.72 -30.84 16.41
CA SER A 670 -5.85 -32.31 16.39
C SER A 670 -6.97 -32.76 15.45
N ALA A 671 -8.10 -32.02 15.37
CA ALA A 671 -9.17 -32.29 14.41
C ALA A 671 -8.71 -32.14 12.95
N VAL A 672 -7.98 -31.06 12.63
CA VAL A 672 -7.46 -30.80 11.29
C VAL A 672 -6.38 -31.83 10.92
N LEU A 673 -5.45 -32.11 11.82
CA LEU A 673 -4.46 -33.18 11.61
C LEU A 673 -5.13 -34.56 11.53
N GLY A 674 -6.27 -34.76 12.20
CA GLY A 674 -7.11 -35.95 12.08
C GLY A 674 -7.68 -36.13 10.67
N ILE A 675 -8.06 -35.04 9.99
CA ILE A 675 -8.45 -35.07 8.57
C ILE A 675 -7.24 -35.46 7.71
N PHE A 676 -6.06 -34.91 8.02
CA PHE A 676 -4.82 -35.28 7.32
C PHE A 676 -4.30 -36.68 7.67
N LYS A 677 -4.71 -37.30 8.78
CA LYS A 677 -4.29 -38.66 9.19
C LYS A 677 -4.54 -39.69 8.12
N VAL A 678 -5.69 -39.60 7.44
CA VAL A 678 -6.04 -40.51 6.32
C VAL A 678 -5.07 -40.33 5.15
N PHE A 679 -4.65 -39.09 4.88
CA PHE A 679 -3.69 -38.75 3.83
C PHE A 679 -2.23 -39.06 4.22
N LEU A 680 -1.84 -38.80 5.46
CA LEU A 680 -0.49 -39.07 5.98
C LEU A 680 -0.22 -40.57 6.15
N LYS A 681 -1.26 -41.36 6.43
CA LYS A 681 -1.18 -42.82 6.42
C LYS A 681 -0.78 -43.37 5.05
N THR A 682 -1.10 -42.66 3.96
CA THR A 682 -0.67 -43.04 2.60
C THR A 682 0.84 -42.87 2.39
N PHE A 683 1.53 -42.13 3.26
CA PHE A 683 2.98 -41.91 3.25
C PHE A 683 3.72 -42.73 4.32
N GLY A 684 3.05 -43.65 5.02
CA GLY A 684 3.69 -44.53 6.03
C GLY A 684 3.94 -43.87 7.39
N PHE A 685 3.29 -42.74 7.70
CA PHE A 685 3.30 -42.19 9.06
C PHE A 685 2.36 -43.02 9.96
N GLU A 686 2.94 -43.83 10.84
CA GLU A 686 2.20 -44.66 11.82
C GLU A 686 2.14 -44.04 13.23
N GLU A 687 2.81 -42.91 13.48
CA GLU A 687 2.79 -42.27 14.81
C GLU A 687 1.40 -41.68 15.16
N PRO A 688 0.99 -41.72 16.45
CA PRO A 688 -0.26 -41.14 16.91
C PRO A 688 -0.27 -39.62 16.74
N ILE A 689 -1.04 -39.17 15.75
CA ILE A 689 -1.18 -37.76 15.36
C ILE A 689 -1.83 -36.90 16.46
N GLU A 690 -2.66 -37.51 17.32
CA GLU A 690 -3.35 -36.80 18.40
C GLU A 690 -2.37 -36.10 19.36
N ASP A 691 -1.22 -36.71 19.64
CA ASP A 691 -0.20 -36.16 20.55
C ASP A 691 0.83 -35.28 19.82
N THR A 692 0.88 -35.34 18.49
CA THR A 692 1.91 -34.66 17.69
C THR A 692 1.79 -33.14 17.81
N CYS A 693 0.57 -32.62 17.93
CA CYS A 693 0.37 -31.17 18.08
C CYS A 693 0.94 -30.63 19.42
N PHE A 694 0.85 -31.44 20.49
CA PHE A 694 1.44 -31.10 21.79
C PHE A 694 2.94 -31.38 21.85
N GLN A 695 3.40 -32.55 21.40
CA GLN A 695 4.81 -32.95 21.56
C GLN A 695 5.75 -32.21 20.61
N LYS A 696 5.32 -31.90 19.39
CA LYS A 696 6.18 -31.24 18.38
C LYS A 696 6.07 -29.72 18.42
N ASN A 697 5.34 -29.17 19.39
CA ASN A 697 5.08 -27.74 19.52
C ASN A 697 4.61 -27.09 18.20
N LEU A 698 3.75 -27.77 17.45
CA LEU A 698 3.23 -27.26 16.17
C LEU A 698 2.43 -25.95 16.34
N LEU A 699 2.03 -25.64 17.58
CA LEU A 699 1.61 -24.31 18.01
C LEU A 699 2.82 -23.35 18.01
N THR A 700 3.27 -22.99 16.81
CA THR A 700 4.34 -22.01 16.58
C THR A 700 4.03 -20.70 17.33
N CYS A 701 2.76 -20.32 17.38
CA CYS A 701 2.28 -19.17 18.15
C CYS A 701 2.53 -19.30 19.67
N LYS A 702 2.46 -20.51 20.24
CA LYS A 702 2.73 -20.74 21.66
C LYS A 702 4.22 -20.66 21.98
N ILE A 703 5.08 -21.26 21.15
CA ILE A 703 6.54 -21.13 21.32
C ILE A 703 6.98 -19.68 21.19
N ILE A 704 6.48 -18.98 20.14
CA ILE A 704 6.80 -17.57 19.93
C ILE A 704 6.32 -16.75 21.13
N ARG A 705 5.09 -16.97 21.59
CA ARG A 705 4.55 -16.23 22.73
C ARG A 705 5.35 -16.46 24.01
N ASP A 706 5.67 -17.69 24.37
CA ASP A 706 6.25 -17.95 25.69
C ASP A 706 7.77 -17.75 25.70
N SER A 707 8.48 -18.25 24.67
CA SER A 707 9.95 -18.20 24.64
C SER A 707 10.49 -16.87 24.10
N VAL A 708 9.92 -16.35 23.01
CA VAL A 708 10.44 -15.13 22.38
C VAL A 708 10.06 -13.92 23.22
N PHE A 709 8.87 -13.87 23.81
CA PHE A 709 8.42 -12.71 24.61
C PHE A 709 9.25 -12.52 25.89
N HIS A 710 9.56 -13.58 26.63
CA HIS A 710 10.41 -13.46 27.81
C HIS A 710 11.82 -13.01 27.44
N THR A 711 12.41 -13.60 26.40
CA THR A 711 13.75 -13.22 25.91
C THR A 711 13.77 -11.77 25.44
N ALA A 712 12.73 -11.36 24.71
CA ALA A 712 12.49 -9.99 24.24
C ALA A 712 12.47 -8.96 25.38
N ILE A 713 11.71 -9.23 26.44
CA ILE A 713 11.62 -8.34 27.60
C ILE A 713 13.00 -8.18 28.25
N PHE A 714 13.72 -9.29 28.47
CA PHE A 714 15.06 -9.22 29.07
C PHE A 714 16.06 -8.46 28.19
N VAL A 715 15.99 -8.62 26.87
CA VAL A 715 16.85 -7.88 25.92
C VAL A 715 16.53 -6.38 25.94
N ILE A 716 15.26 -6.00 25.93
CA ILE A 716 14.85 -4.58 25.96
C ILE A 716 15.28 -3.92 27.27
N ILE A 717 14.91 -4.51 28.41
CA ILE A 717 15.24 -3.96 29.73
C ILE A 717 16.76 -3.94 29.92
N GLY A 718 17.44 -5.02 29.58
CA GLY A 718 18.89 -5.13 29.69
C GLY A 718 19.62 -4.11 28.82
N ALA A 719 19.20 -3.91 27.57
CA ALA A 719 19.81 -2.96 26.66
C ALA A 719 19.59 -1.50 27.09
N LEU A 720 18.38 -1.16 27.55
CA LEU A 720 18.09 0.17 28.10
C LEU A 720 18.93 0.46 29.34
N LEU A 721 18.94 -0.45 30.32
CA LEU A 721 19.75 -0.30 31.53
C LEU A 721 21.25 -0.20 31.19
N ALA A 722 21.75 -1.02 30.28
CA ALA A 722 23.15 -0.98 29.84
C ALA A 722 23.51 0.37 29.21
N SER A 723 22.63 0.95 28.37
CA SER A 723 22.85 2.26 27.75
C SER A 723 22.91 3.38 28.80
N VAL A 724 21.99 3.37 29.77
CA VAL A 724 21.92 4.36 30.85
C VAL A 724 23.15 4.28 31.75
N PHE A 725 23.54 3.08 32.19
CA PHE A 725 24.73 2.91 33.03
C PHE A 725 26.02 3.24 32.28
N SER A 726 26.11 2.93 30.98
CA SER A 726 27.27 3.31 30.16
C SER A 726 27.39 4.82 30.03
N PHE A 727 26.27 5.52 29.84
CA PHE A 727 26.24 6.98 29.81
C PHE A 727 26.62 7.59 31.18
N GLN A 728 26.09 7.06 32.28
CA GLN A 728 26.47 7.48 33.62
C GLN A 728 27.97 7.30 33.87
N MET A 729 28.53 6.17 33.46
CA MET A 729 29.97 5.89 33.59
C MET A 729 30.83 6.90 32.81
N LEU A 730 30.37 7.37 31.64
CA LEU A 730 31.04 8.41 30.87
C LEU A 730 31.03 9.75 31.62
N LEU A 731 29.88 10.15 32.17
CA LEU A 731 29.75 11.38 32.95
C LEU A 731 30.64 11.37 34.20
N ASP A 732 30.62 10.27 34.96
CA ASP A 732 31.45 10.10 36.15
C ASP A 732 32.95 10.14 35.80
N SER A 733 33.33 9.56 34.66
CA SER A 733 34.71 9.61 34.17
C SER A 733 35.14 11.03 33.80
N ALA A 734 34.27 11.81 33.14
CA ALA A 734 34.53 13.22 32.82
C ALA A 734 34.69 14.07 34.09
N ILE A 735 33.77 13.93 35.05
CA ILE A 735 33.80 14.67 36.32
C ILE A 735 35.09 14.35 37.10
N LYS A 736 35.47 13.07 37.18
CA LYS A 736 36.70 12.65 37.87
C LYS A 736 37.95 13.20 37.19
N HIS A 737 37.99 13.20 35.85
CA HIS A 737 39.11 13.78 35.11
C HIS A 737 39.25 15.28 35.37
N GLU A 738 38.14 16.04 35.32
CA GLU A 738 38.19 17.48 35.56
C GLU A 738 38.56 17.81 37.02
N ARG A 739 38.10 17.02 37.99
CA ARG A 739 38.55 17.14 39.39
C ARG A 739 40.04 16.90 39.54
N ALA A 740 40.58 15.85 38.92
CA ALA A 740 42.01 15.55 38.94
C ALA A 740 42.84 16.65 38.26
N ARG A 741 42.31 17.27 37.19
CA ARG A 741 42.92 18.43 36.54
C ARG A 741 42.92 19.67 37.44
N CYS A 742 41.79 20.01 38.05
CA CYS A 742 41.70 21.15 38.97
C CYS A 742 42.65 21.00 40.16
N ALA A 743 42.80 19.78 40.71
CA ALA A 743 43.76 19.49 41.76
C ALA A 743 45.21 19.80 41.34
N ARG A 744 45.61 19.39 40.12
CA ARG A 744 46.94 19.71 39.56
C ARG A 744 47.18 21.21 39.39
N ILE A 745 46.21 21.93 38.84
CA ILE A 745 46.30 23.40 38.67
C ILE A 745 46.48 24.10 40.03
N TRP A 746 45.77 23.64 41.07
CA TRP A 746 45.91 24.19 42.42
C TRP A 746 47.27 23.86 43.06
N GLU A 747 47.81 22.67 42.82
CA GLU A 747 49.16 22.31 43.29
C GLU A 747 50.23 23.18 42.60
N GLU A 748 50.12 23.38 41.28
CA GLU A 748 51.02 24.26 40.51
C GLU A 748 50.97 25.70 41.04
N GLU A 749 49.77 26.29 41.18
CA GLU A 749 49.62 27.64 41.74
C GLU A 749 50.09 27.75 43.19
N GLY A 750 49.93 26.68 43.98
CA GLY A 750 50.37 26.59 45.37
C GLY A 750 51.90 26.60 45.49
N LEU A 751 52.59 25.83 44.65
CA LEU A 751 54.05 25.81 44.55
C LEU A 751 54.60 27.16 44.08
N ASP A 752 53.91 27.80 43.13
CA ASP A 752 54.29 29.11 42.58
C ASP A 752 54.18 30.26 43.59
N LYS A 753 53.22 30.18 44.52
CA LYS A 753 53.15 31.11 45.66
C LYS A 753 54.26 30.85 46.67
N LYS A 754 54.58 29.57 46.92
CA LYS A 754 55.63 29.20 47.87
C LYS A 754 57.02 29.60 47.36
N SER A 755 57.29 29.45 46.06
CA SER A 755 58.54 29.89 45.44
C SER A 755 58.70 31.41 45.47
N ARG A 756 57.63 32.18 45.25
CA ARG A 756 57.63 33.65 45.39
C ARG A 756 57.87 34.13 46.82
N LEU A 757 57.42 33.39 47.82
CA LEU A 757 57.64 33.74 49.24
C LEU A 757 59.08 33.45 49.70
N VAL A 758 59.80 32.52 49.07
CA VAL A 758 61.18 32.15 49.44
C VAL A 758 62.23 33.08 48.81
N HIS A 759 61.90 33.81 47.74
CA HIS A 759 62.75 34.87 47.16
C HIS A 759 62.07 36.24 47.24
N PRO A 760 62.02 36.91 48.42
CA PRO A 760 61.77 38.34 48.44
C PRO A 760 62.92 39.01 47.69
N ARG A 761 62.64 39.56 46.50
CA ARG A 761 63.58 40.45 45.81
C ARG A 761 63.88 41.59 46.77
N LEU A 762 65.04 41.56 47.42
CA LEU A 762 65.61 42.73 48.07
C LEU A 762 65.65 43.82 47.00
N PRO A 763 65.05 45.00 47.24
CA PRO A 763 65.12 46.10 46.29
C PRO A 763 66.60 46.42 46.07
N SER A 764 67.04 46.28 44.81
CA SER A 764 68.37 46.67 44.39
C SER A 764 68.58 48.14 44.77
N GLN A 765 69.47 48.38 45.73
CA GLN A 765 69.96 49.69 46.10
C GLN A 765 70.35 50.48 44.83
N PRO A 766 69.90 51.73 44.65
CA PRO A 766 70.39 52.57 43.58
C PRO A 766 71.89 52.83 43.80
N LYS A 767 72.73 52.40 42.86
CA LYS A 767 74.15 52.78 42.82
C LYS A 767 74.23 54.29 42.61
N SER A 768 74.50 55.04 43.68
CA SER A 768 75.00 56.42 43.58
C SER A 768 76.44 56.36 43.09
N GLY A 769 76.70 56.87 41.89
CA GLY A 769 78.05 57.16 41.44
C GLY A 769 78.53 58.49 42.01
N SER A 770 79.66 58.44 42.71
CA SER A 770 80.72 59.47 42.72
C SER A 770 82.05 58.76 42.90
#